data_AF-A0A517Z946-F1
#
_entry.id   AF-A0A517Z946-F1
#
_cell.length_a   1.000
_cell.length_b   1.000
_cell.length_c   1.000
_cell.angle_alpha   90.00
_cell.angle_beta   90.00
_cell.angle_gamma   90.00
#
_symmetry.space_group_name_H-M   'P 1'
#
loop_
_entity.id
_entity.type
_entity.pdbx_description
1 polymer ?
#
loop_
_entity_poly.entity_id
_entity_poly.type
_entity_poly.pdbx_seq_one_letter_code
_entity_poly.pdbx_strand_id
1 'polypeptide(L)'
;MAGRRDSRSYRQSGGLWSLAFVFIALSGVAAVATLWATGFFATEATVSREGQVAFPALARPVPAFEAVTRADLIDPATGQLKVMWLAENQVGHGPLRDLSKIIGRVLRRDKQAGYVLTEGDFLPRGSRPGVTGGAPPGTMVIAVEAERIRGLEQLRPGDRFAVYSELPRELRPSVGRIDLAQVYGGRLAPEAAERQSVLRSGIRPVTEEALLVKIQSVDRKRSNSQRPAGLTVPPGRVKGTASGALLASVAVPEADAVAVAQALNGEGTLFVIARSSQPQSTGAAEEPAIPAPLDEKSADAGPESHRPQESHGSGVPVRPAAFLQLQNADGDAATEEGIAVPGLVRDIEAYAALTLEDFVDPSTGEIRYYYFDPGKVPEGAVTDLRELLGRVLKTRLPESRWISESDLFPPATRPGISAGIPVGWTGILLNSLQVRGLDIVEEGSRIDLVAARPINAVHLQEKAQWPMRHGEATFARADREDVFTQADIDVLVERAIVLRCTEREIEVPVVNEQESAASEIELGETIDRKQVTRTQTTEFVTRLATVCVVAVPAESVPAITEALAVRSVRAGDSEVEGRNDGRSSTNDPEGETDPVRVAEDHEVAIFAVLRSGNPEPPSRPDGIPAKDIVAQWGSRWADRFLQFFSAVQRDTSVHEVEHIRGDAVNVEYWVNGKPLNAWPEGLIEDAALMDVLSDEPGNTPPTPRPQRD
;
A
#
# COMPACT_ATOMS: atom_id res chain seq x y z
N MET A 1 -14.26 87.88 22.77
CA MET A 1 -14.22 87.75 24.24
C MET A 1 -12.82 88.21 24.68
N ALA A 2 -12.64 89.46 25.11
CA ALA A 2 -12.75 89.86 26.53
C ALA A 2 -11.94 88.89 27.40
N GLY A 3 -10.81 89.22 28.00
CA GLY A 3 -10.24 90.48 28.46
C GLY A 3 -9.43 90.14 29.72
N ARG A 4 -8.47 90.99 30.09
CA ARG A 4 -8.14 91.48 31.45
C ARG A 4 -6.67 91.88 31.49
N ARG A 5 -6.47 93.20 31.58
CA ARG A 5 -5.26 93.80 32.12
C ARG A 5 -5.15 93.42 33.59
N ASP A 6 -3.96 93.07 34.05
CA ASP A 6 -3.54 93.35 35.41
C ASP A 6 -2.11 93.88 35.40
N SER A 7 -2.00 95.15 35.74
CA SER A 7 -0.78 95.90 36.02
C SER A 7 -0.54 95.87 37.53
N ARG A 8 0.57 95.29 37.99
CA ARG A 8 1.05 95.45 39.37
C ARG A 8 2.54 95.75 39.42
N SER A 9 2.82 97.02 39.73
CA SER A 9 3.88 97.53 40.62
C SER A 9 5.21 96.77 40.68
N TYR A 10 6.19 97.28 39.94
CA TYR A 10 7.61 96.97 40.16
C TYR A 10 8.18 97.97 41.19
N ARG A 11 8.18 97.58 42.47
CA ARG A 11 8.86 98.29 43.56
C ARG A 11 10.22 97.61 43.79
N GLN A 12 11.29 98.33 43.42
CA GLN A 12 12.51 98.53 44.20
C GLN A 12 13.10 97.29 44.93
N SER A 13 14.08 96.63 44.30
CA SER A 13 15.05 95.76 44.99
C SER A 13 16.40 95.67 44.25
N GLY A 14 17.01 96.82 43.98
CA GLY A 14 18.33 96.94 43.34
C GLY A 14 19.54 96.47 44.16
N GLY A 15 19.37 95.57 45.14
CA GLY A 15 20.43 95.11 46.04
C GLY A 15 20.65 93.59 46.08
N LEU A 16 19.77 92.78 45.44
CA LEU A 16 19.85 91.32 45.50
C LEU A 16 20.47 90.67 44.26
N TRP A 17 20.55 91.39 43.14
CA TRP A 17 21.16 90.89 41.91
C TRP A 17 22.69 90.82 41.97
N SER A 18 23.35 91.71 42.73
CA SER A 18 24.81 91.70 42.89
C SER A 18 25.33 90.48 43.66
N LEU A 19 24.59 89.98 44.65
CA LEU A 19 24.94 88.73 45.35
C LEU A 19 24.66 87.47 44.51
N ALA A 20 23.61 87.49 43.68
CA ALA A 20 23.30 86.38 42.77
C ALA A 20 24.40 86.20 41.70
N PHE A 21 24.97 87.29 41.17
CA PHE A 21 26.09 87.19 40.22
C PHE A 21 27.36 86.60 40.85
N VAL A 22 27.64 86.88 42.13
CA VAL A 22 28.79 86.29 42.84
C VAL A 22 28.58 84.80 43.07
N PHE A 23 27.38 84.35 43.45
CA PHE A 23 27.09 82.93 43.62
C PHE A 23 27.10 82.15 42.30
N ILE A 24 26.64 82.75 41.19
CA ILE A 24 26.70 82.12 39.86
C ILE A 24 28.15 82.05 39.35
N ALA A 25 28.98 83.08 39.63
CA ALA A 25 30.39 83.06 39.29
C ALA A 25 31.16 81.99 40.09
N LEU A 26 30.90 81.88 41.41
CA LEU A 26 31.54 80.87 42.26
C LEU A 26 31.07 79.44 41.94
N SER A 27 29.79 79.24 41.63
CA SER A 27 29.28 77.92 41.22
C SER A 27 29.80 77.52 39.84
N GLY A 28 29.94 78.48 38.92
CA GLY A 28 30.56 78.25 37.61
C GLY A 28 32.02 77.80 37.72
N VAL A 29 32.82 78.47 38.57
CA VAL A 29 34.22 78.08 38.79
C VAL A 29 34.32 76.69 39.46
N ALA A 30 33.46 76.39 40.44
CA ALA A 30 33.42 75.07 41.06
C ALA A 30 33.01 73.96 40.06
N ALA A 31 32.04 74.22 39.18
CA ALA A 31 31.63 73.26 38.16
C ALA A 31 32.74 72.99 37.13
N VAL A 32 33.46 74.04 36.70
CA VAL A 32 34.60 73.91 35.79
C VAL A 32 35.75 73.17 36.47
N ALA A 33 36.08 73.47 37.73
CA ALA A 33 37.11 72.77 38.47
C ALA A 33 36.76 71.28 38.68
N THR A 34 35.49 70.97 38.94
CA THR A 34 35.02 69.58 39.05
C THR A 34 35.11 68.86 37.71
N LEU A 35 34.73 69.48 36.59
CA LEU A 35 34.88 68.92 35.23
C LEU A 35 36.35 68.70 34.85
N TRP A 36 37.25 69.56 35.30
CA TRP A 36 38.69 69.40 35.08
C TRP A 36 39.25 68.25 35.92
N ALA A 37 38.86 68.17 37.20
CA ALA A 37 39.31 67.12 38.11
C ALA A 37 38.74 65.73 37.75
N THR A 38 37.55 65.64 37.15
CA THR A 38 36.97 64.37 36.68
C THR A 38 37.53 63.92 35.33
N GLY A 39 38.47 64.66 34.74
CA GLY A 39 39.06 64.31 33.45
C GLY A 39 38.11 64.48 32.27
N PHE A 40 37.06 65.32 32.40
CA PHE A 40 36.19 65.65 31.27
C PHE A 40 36.95 66.40 30.16
N PHE A 41 38.05 67.06 30.51
CA PHE A 41 39.02 67.66 29.59
C PHE A 41 40.30 66.82 29.43
N ALA A 42 40.26 65.52 29.76
CA ALA A 42 41.34 64.62 29.40
C ALA A 42 41.48 64.68 27.87
N THR A 43 42.55 65.34 27.44
CA THR A 43 42.94 65.47 26.04
C THR A 43 43.02 64.05 25.52
N GLU A 44 42.23 63.73 24.48
CA GLU A 44 42.23 62.40 23.87
C GLU A 44 43.68 61.98 23.69
N ALA A 45 44.10 60.98 24.48
CA ALA A 45 45.47 60.51 24.44
C ALA A 45 45.74 60.15 22.98
N THR A 46 46.68 60.84 22.37
CA THR A 46 47.08 60.61 20.98
C THR A 46 47.62 59.19 20.92
N VAL A 47 46.76 58.25 20.56
CA VAL A 47 47.12 56.84 20.47
C VAL A 47 48.25 56.76 19.45
N SER A 48 49.45 56.40 19.92
CA SER A 48 50.59 56.21 19.02
C SER A 48 50.26 55.08 18.05
N ARG A 49 50.23 55.43 16.75
CA ARG A 49 49.95 54.48 15.64
C ARG A 49 51.23 53.94 15.01
N GLU A 50 52.37 54.10 15.68
CA GLU A 50 53.66 53.64 15.18
C GLU A 50 53.67 52.10 15.07
N GLY A 51 54.04 51.57 13.90
CA GLY A 51 53.99 50.13 13.60
C GLY A 51 52.60 49.56 13.30
N GLN A 52 51.56 50.40 13.23
CA GLN A 52 50.21 49.97 12.84
C GLN A 52 49.90 50.34 11.39
N VAL A 53 49.13 49.47 10.76
CA VAL A 53 48.73 49.56 9.37
C VAL A 53 47.21 49.70 9.28
N ALA A 54 46.74 50.72 8.55
CA ALA A 54 45.31 50.93 8.32
C ALA A 54 44.76 50.01 7.23
N PHE A 55 43.63 49.36 7.53
CA PHE A 55 42.81 48.59 6.58
C PHE A 55 41.40 49.15 6.50
N PRO A 56 40.79 49.23 5.31
CA PRO A 56 39.38 49.54 5.19
C PRO A 56 38.55 48.43 5.87
N ALA A 57 37.64 48.84 6.74
CA ALA A 57 36.71 47.96 7.44
C ALA A 57 35.27 48.33 7.09
N LEU A 58 34.37 47.35 7.16
CA LEU A 58 32.94 47.59 6.92
C LEU A 58 32.38 48.56 7.98
N ALA A 59 31.77 49.66 7.56
CA ALA A 59 31.05 50.59 8.42
C ALA A 59 29.72 50.03 8.91
N ARG A 60 29.04 49.26 8.06
CA ARG A 60 27.75 48.60 8.33
C ARG A 60 27.80 47.12 7.91
N PRO A 61 26.93 46.25 8.45
CA PRO A 61 26.86 44.87 8.00
C PRO A 61 26.45 44.82 6.52
N VAL A 62 27.10 43.95 5.75
CA VAL A 62 26.79 43.71 4.34
C VAL A 62 26.41 42.24 4.19
N PRO A 63 25.21 41.92 3.67
CA PRO A 63 24.77 40.55 3.52
C PRO A 63 25.52 39.84 2.37
N ALA A 64 25.48 38.52 2.39
CA ALA A 64 26.00 37.65 1.35
C ALA A 64 25.34 37.98 0.01
N PHE A 65 26.16 37.87 -1.03
CA PHE A 65 25.80 38.10 -2.41
C PHE A 65 25.47 39.56 -2.77
N GLU A 66 25.75 40.52 -1.88
CA GLU A 66 25.71 41.94 -2.23
C GLU A 66 27.08 42.47 -2.64
N ALA A 67 27.08 43.43 -3.57
CA ALA A 67 28.28 44.14 -3.97
C ALA A 67 28.67 45.17 -2.90
N VAL A 68 29.93 45.16 -2.48
CA VAL A 68 30.44 46.16 -1.54
C VAL A 68 30.50 47.51 -2.22
N THR A 69 29.74 48.47 -1.72
CA THR A 69 29.70 49.85 -2.21
C THR A 69 30.57 50.75 -1.34
N ARG A 70 30.84 51.96 -1.83
CA ARG A 70 31.56 52.98 -1.05
C ARG A 70 30.85 53.33 0.26
N ALA A 71 29.51 53.32 0.26
CA ALA A 71 28.71 53.61 1.45
C ALA A 71 28.86 52.54 2.54
N ASP A 72 29.23 51.31 2.17
CA ASP A 72 29.45 50.23 3.14
C ASP A 72 30.76 50.40 3.93
N LEU A 73 31.69 51.22 3.43
CA LEU A 73 33.00 51.47 4.04
C LEU A 73 33.09 52.84 4.73
N ILE A 74 32.13 53.73 4.49
CA ILE A 74 32.08 55.07 5.08
C ILE A 74 31.21 55.03 6.34
N ASP A 75 31.76 55.50 7.45
CA ASP A 75 31.00 55.66 8.69
C ASP A 75 29.96 56.79 8.50
N PRO A 76 28.65 56.51 8.68
CA PRO A 76 27.60 57.51 8.46
C PRO A 76 27.69 58.71 9.42
N ALA A 77 28.32 58.56 10.59
CA ALA A 77 28.45 59.65 11.55
C ALA A 77 29.56 60.63 11.18
N THR A 78 30.70 60.12 10.68
CA THR A 78 31.90 60.95 10.41
C THR A 78 32.04 61.32 8.94
N GLY A 79 31.38 60.59 8.03
CA GLY A 79 31.59 60.71 6.59
C GLY A 79 32.98 60.26 6.11
N GLN A 80 33.78 59.68 7.01
CA GLN A 80 35.14 59.20 6.72
C GLN A 80 35.16 57.69 6.52
N LEU A 81 36.19 57.21 5.83
CA LEU A 81 36.44 55.78 5.67
C LEU A 81 36.69 55.15 7.04
N LYS A 82 35.92 54.12 7.39
CA LYS A 82 36.16 53.37 8.61
C LYS A 82 37.42 52.53 8.42
N VAL A 83 38.45 52.84 9.19
CA VAL A 83 39.74 52.15 9.14
C VAL A 83 39.97 51.38 10.44
N MET A 84 40.41 50.13 10.31
CA MET A 84 40.90 49.33 11.42
C MET A 84 42.42 49.32 11.38
N TRP A 85 43.04 49.73 12.49
CA TRP A 85 44.48 49.74 12.65
C TRP A 85 44.92 48.39 13.20
N LEU A 86 45.69 47.65 12.41
CA LEU A 86 46.23 46.34 12.77
C LEU A 86 47.75 46.44 12.87
N ALA A 87 48.36 45.75 13.83
CA ALA A 87 49.82 45.69 13.90
C ALA A 87 50.38 44.96 12.67
N GLU A 88 51.47 45.45 12.09
CA GLU A 88 52.02 44.91 10.84
C GLU A 88 52.33 43.40 10.91
N ASN A 89 52.74 42.91 12.08
CA ASN A 89 52.99 41.49 12.32
C ASN A 89 51.71 40.61 12.39
N GLN A 90 50.54 41.20 12.63
CA GLN A 90 49.24 40.51 12.62
C GLN A 90 48.62 40.48 11.22
N VAL A 91 49.14 41.30 10.30
CA VAL A 91 48.71 41.37 8.91
C VAL A 91 49.44 40.28 8.13
N GLY A 92 48.88 39.07 8.07
CA GLY A 92 49.28 38.10 7.06
C GLY A 92 48.96 38.58 5.63
N HIS A 93 49.26 37.79 4.60
CA HIS A 93 48.98 38.14 3.19
C HIS A 93 47.47 38.21 2.80
N GLY A 94 46.56 38.17 3.77
CA GLY A 94 45.11 38.04 3.54
C GLY A 94 44.31 39.34 3.34
N PRO A 95 44.52 40.41 4.15
CA PRO A 95 43.63 41.57 4.14
C PRO A 95 43.86 42.51 2.96
N LEU A 96 42.79 42.95 2.30
CA LEU A 96 42.85 43.87 1.16
C LEU A 96 42.92 45.33 1.63
N ARG A 97 43.94 46.07 1.17
CA ARG A 97 44.11 47.51 1.46
C ARG A 97 43.57 48.42 0.37
N ASP A 98 43.61 47.94 -0.86
CA ASP A 98 43.24 48.71 -2.04
C ASP A 98 41.72 48.72 -2.24
N LEU A 99 41.12 49.90 -2.15
CA LEU A 99 39.67 50.10 -2.31
C LEU A 99 39.17 49.64 -3.68
N SER A 100 40.00 49.73 -4.73
CA SER A 100 39.63 49.28 -6.08
C SER A 100 39.46 47.77 -6.18
N LYS A 101 40.09 47.00 -5.28
CA LYS A 101 39.95 45.55 -5.19
C LYS A 101 38.74 45.11 -4.36
N ILE A 102 38.12 46.04 -3.63
CA ILE A 102 36.99 45.80 -2.70
C ILE A 102 35.69 46.30 -3.32
N ILE A 103 35.65 47.55 -3.76
CA ILE A 103 34.42 48.21 -4.24
C ILE A 103 33.93 47.53 -5.53
N GLY A 104 32.65 47.16 -5.55
CA GLY A 104 31.99 46.47 -6.67
C GLY A 104 32.16 44.95 -6.66
N ARG A 105 32.98 44.38 -5.77
CA ARG A 105 33.06 42.92 -5.59
C ARG A 105 31.88 42.42 -4.75
N VAL A 106 31.42 41.22 -5.06
CA VAL A 106 30.28 40.59 -4.38
C VAL A 106 30.77 39.70 -3.24
N LEU A 107 30.19 39.85 -2.05
CA LEU A 107 30.55 39.02 -0.89
C LEU A 107 30.01 37.59 -1.02
N ARG A 108 30.80 36.61 -0.59
CA ARG A 108 30.42 35.19 -0.53
C ARG A 108 29.58 34.86 0.72
N ARG A 109 29.74 35.63 1.80
CA ARG A 109 29.09 35.40 3.11
C ARG A 109 28.70 36.74 3.74
N ASP A 110 27.75 36.70 4.67
CA ASP A 110 27.39 37.86 5.50
C ASP A 110 28.61 38.33 6.28
N LYS A 111 28.87 39.63 6.26
CA LYS A 111 29.96 40.25 7.02
C LYS A 111 29.42 41.36 7.92
N GLN A 112 29.89 41.35 9.17
CA GLN A 112 29.49 42.33 10.18
C GLN A 112 30.26 43.64 10.04
N ALA A 113 29.72 44.71 10.62
CA ALA A 113 30.44 45.98 10.73
C ALA A 113 31.74 45.79 11.53
N GLY A 114 32.80 46.50 11.13
CA GLY A 114 34.14 46.40 11.69
C GLY A 114 35.01 45.30 11.07
N TYR A 115 34.45 44.44 10.21
CA TYR A 115 35.20 43.37 9.58
C TYR A 115 36.13 43.90 8.47
N VAL A 116 37.36 43.38 8.42
CA VAL A 116 38.34 43.66 7.36
C VAL A 116 38.27 42.55 6.32
N LEU A 117 38.10 42.94 5.06
CA LEU A 117 37.81 42.03 3.95
C LEU A 117 39.10 41.43 3.38
N THR A 118 39.02 40.15 3.01
CA THR A 118 40.08 39.37 2.37
C THR A 118 39.64 38.89 0.98
N GLU A 119 40.56 38.43 0.12
CA GLU A 119 40.18 37.94 -1.22
C GLU A 119 39.22 36.73 -1.16
N GLY A 120 39.36 35.87 -0.14
CA GLY A 120 38.47 34.71 0.06
C GLY A 120 37.04 35.06 0.49
N ASP A 121 36.79 36.31 0.87
CA ASP A 121 35.46 36.79 1.23
C ASP A 121 34.61 37.16 0.01
N PHE A 122 35.21 37.24 -1.18
CA PHE A 122 34.53 37.63 -2.40
C PHE A 122 34.28 36.44 -3.32
N LEU A 123 33.23 36.57 -4.12
CA LEU A 123 33.04 35.75 -5.30
C LEU A 123 34.05 36.15 -6.40
N PRO A 124 34.20 35.31 -7.45
CA PRO A 124 35.02 35.65 -8.62
C PRO A 124 34.68 37.02 -9.19
N ARG A 125 35.68 37.72 -9.73
CA ARG A 125 35.48 39.03 -10.35
C ARG A 125 34.47 38.93 -11.50
N GLY A 126 33.58 39.93 -11.59
CA GLY A 126 32.50 39.95 -12.60
C GLY A 126 31.20 39.26 -12.15
N SER A 127 31.16 38.65 -10.96
CA SER A 127 29.92 38.12 -10.39
C SER A 127 28.87 39.22 -10.25
N ARG A 128 27.64 38.94 -10.68
CA ARG A 128 26.52 39.88 -10.55
C ARG A 128 26.07 39.94 -9.09
N PRO A 129 25.76 41.14 -8.54
CA PRO A 129 25.14 41.22 -7.22
C PRO A 129 23.76 40.57 -7.23
N GLY A 130 23.39 39.97 -6.12
CA GLY A 130 22.14 39.24 -5.93
C GLY A 130 22.35 37.73 -5.77
N VAL A 131 21.28 37.03 -5.43
CA VAL A 131 21.30 35.59 -5.10
C VAL A 131 21.83 34.73 -6.25
N THR A 132 21.60 35.16 -7.50
CA THR A 132 22.11 34.48 -8.70
C THR A 132 23.63 34.50 -8.81
N GLY A 133 24.31 35.51 -8.23
CA GLY A 133 25.77 35.55 -8.20
C GLY A 133 26.39 34.46 -7.32
N GLY A 134 25.64 33.96 -6.34
CA GLY A 134 26.08 32.87 -5.45
C GLY A 134 25.93 31.47 -6.04
N ALA A 135 25.25 31.34 -7.18
CA ALA A 135 25.02 30.06 -7.82
C ALA A 135 26.27 29.60 -8.59
N PRO A 136 26.67 28.32 -8.50
CA PRO A 136 27.71 27.75 -9.35
C PRO A 136 27.34 27.85 -10.85
N PRO A 137 28.34 27.90 -11.76
CA PRO A 137 28.07 27.83 -13.19
C PRO A 137 27.34 26.52 -13.56
N GLY A 138 26.42 26.58 -14.53
CA GLY A 138 25.60 25.42 -14.95
C GLY A 138 24.40 25.12 -14.04
N THR A 139 24.10 26.01 -13.08
CA THR A 139 22.94 25.86 -12.18
C THR A 139 21.93 27.01 -12.34
N MET A 140 20.66 26.71 -12.14
CA MET A 140 19.55 27.66 -12.10
C MET A 140 19.08 27.86 -10.66
N VAL A 141 18.86 29.10 -10.26
CA VAL A 141 18.34 29.42 -8.91
C VAL A 141 16.82 29.44 -8.93
N ILE A 142 16.19 28.55 -8.16
CA ILE A 142 14.75 28.48 -7.98
C ILE A 142 14.42 28.96 -6.56
N ALA A 143 13.43 29.83 -6.45
CA ALA A 143 12.86 30.27 -5.18
C ALA A 143 11.79 29.27 -4.73
N VAL A 144 11.99 28.68 -3.56
CA VAL A 144 11.12 27.64 -3.00
C VAL A 144 10.70 28.05 -1.58
N GLU A 145 9.44 27.86 -1.22
CA GLU A 145 9.00 27.99 0.17
C GLU A 145 9.61 26.84 0.99
N ALA A 146 10.36 27.15 2.05
CA ALA A 146 11.08 26.14 2.81
C ALA A 146 10.15 25.07 3.41
N GLU A 147 8.90 25.42 3.70
CA GLU A 147 7.88 24.50 4.20
C GLU A 147 7.44 23.44 3.17
N ARG A 148 7.64 23.67 1.87
CA ARG A 148 7.29 22.70 0.81
C ARG A 148 8.29 21.55 0.69
N ILE A 149 9.51 21.72 1.20
CA ILE A 149 10.56 20.72 1.14
C ILE A 149 11.00 20.39 2.56
N ARG A 150 10.59 19.22 3.05
CA ARG A 150 10.88 18.78 4.42
C ARG A 150 12.40 18.64 4.64
N GLY A 151 12.91 19.31 5.67
CA GLY A 151 14.32 19.26 6.07
C GLY A 151 15.17 20.39 5.48
N LEU A 152 14.62 21.21 4.56
CA LEU A 152 15.34 22.33 3.96
C LEU A 152 15.75 23.38 4.99
N GLU A 153 14.95 23.54 6.05
CA GLU A 153 15.19 24.45 7.18
C GLU A 153 16.41 24.08 8.04
N GLN A 154 16.90 22.85 7.92
CA GLN A 154 18.06 22.35 8.68
C GLN A 154 19.38 22.64 7.96
N LEU A 155 19.32 22.98 6.67
CA LEU A 155 20.48 23.23 5.84
C LEU A 155 21.01 24.65 6.01
N ARG A 156 22.33 24.80 5.88
CA ARG A 156 23.01 26.09 5.91
C ARG A 156 23.29 26.58 4.48
N PRO A 157 23.34 27.91 4.25
CA PRO A 157 23.82 28.46 2.99
C PRO A 157 25.20 27.88 2.62
N GLY A 158 25.27 27.26 1.45
CA GLY A 158 26.45 26.56 0.93
C GLY A 158 26.42 25.03 1.08
N ASP A 159 25.43 24.46 1.76
CA ASP A 159 25.27 23.01 1.87
C ASP A 159 24.73 22.42 0.56
N ARG A 160 25.27 21.26 0.18
CA ARG A 160 24.81 20.46 -0.95
C ARG A 160 23.83 19.40 -0.47
N PHE A 161 22.80 19.12 -1.26
CA PHE A 161 21.76 18.16 -0.91
C PHE A 161 21.09 17.56 -2.15
N ALA A 162 20.44 16.41 -1.96
CA ALA A 162 19.59 15.78 -2.96
C ALA A 162 18.11 16.00 -2.59
N VAL A 163 17.26 16.14 -3.60
CA VAL A 163 15.79 16.25 -3.45
C VAL A 163 15.15 14.98 -3.94
N TYR A 164 14.27 14.44 -3.11
CA TYR A 164 13.44 13.28 -3.43
C TYR A 164 11.96 13.65 -3.30
N SER A 165 11.14 13.01 -4.13
CA SER A 165 9.68 13.09 -4.06
C SER A 165 9.11 11.76 -3.62
N GLU A 166 8.19 11.81 -2.67
CA GLU A 166 7.40 10.65 -2.28
C GLU A 166 6.34 10.37 -3.36
N LEU A 167 6.27 9.13 -3.83
CA LEU A 167 5.21 8.67 -4.72
C LEU A 167 3.90 8.48 -3.93
N PRO A 168 2.75 8.87 -4.51
CA PRO A 168 1.43 8.57 -3.97
C PRO A 168 1.29 7.09 -3.62
N ARG A 169 0.61 6.80 -2.51
CA ARG A 169 0.50 5.42 -1.99
C ARG A 169 -0.27 4.52 -2.96
N GLU A 170 -1.16 5.09 -3.76
CA GLU A 170 -1.98 4.40 -4.76
C GLU A 170 -1.12 3.85 -5.91
N LEU A 171 0.04 4.45 -6.17
CA LEU A 171 0.98 4.00 -7.19
C LEU A 171 2.01 3.00 -6.65
N ARG A 172 2.07 2.77 -5.33
CA ARG A 172 3.01 1.81 -4.77
C ARG A 172 2.46 0.41 -4.97
N PRO A 173 3.20 -0.51 -5.60
CA PRO A 173 2.81 -1.90 -5.65
C PRO A 173 2.72 -2.43 -4.22
N SER A 174 1.74 -3.30 -3.97
CA SER A 174 1.53 -4.00 -2.71
C SER A 174 2.84 -4.66 -2.26
N VAL A 175 3.51 -4.07 -1.27
CA VAL A 175 4.78 -4.58 -0.75
C VAL A 175 4.52 -5.94 -0.09
N GLY A 176 5.06 -7.02 -0.66
CA GLY A 176 4.95 -8.37 -0.08
C GLY A 176 4.89 -9.52 -1.08
N ARG A 177 4.65 -9.27 -2.37
CA ARG A 177 4.61 -10.34 -3.37
C ARG A 177 6.01 -10.61 -3.94
N ILE A 178 6.45 -11.86 -3.79
CA ILE A 178 7.68 -12.38 -4.38
C ILE A 178 7.52 -12.37 -5.89
N ASP A 179 8.37 -11.61 -6.59
CA ASP A 179 8.40 -11.60 -8.05
C ASP A 179 8.94 -12.96 -8.53
N LEU A 180 8.02 -13.87 -8.87
CA LEU A 180 8.34 -15.27 -9.16
C LEU A 180 9.37 -15.35 -10.30
N ALA A 181 9.20 -14.55 -11.35
CA ALA A 181 10.15 -14.53 -12.46
C ALA A 181 11.60 -14.23 -12.02
N GLN A 182 11.80 -13.34 -11.03
CA GLN A 182 13.13 -13.07 -10.48
C GLN A 182 13.71 -14.28 -9.73
N VAL A 183 12.88 -15.04 -9.02
CA VAL A 183 13.31 -16.27 -8.32
C VAL A 183 13.85 -17.31 -9.30
N TYR A 184 13.25 -17.40 -10.49
CA TYR A 184 13.69 -18.30 -11.56
C TYR A 184 14.81 -17.71 -12.43
N GLY A 185 15.41 -16.60 -12.03
CA GLY A 185 16.56 -15.99 -12.69
C GLY A 185 16.22 -14.99 -13.80
N GLY A 186 14.94 -14.64 -13.96
CA GLY A 186 14.51 -13.56 -14.85
C GLY A 186 14.96 -12.21 -14.32
N ARG A 187 15.54 -11.37 -15.19
CA ARG A 187 15.90 -9.99 -14.87
C ARG A 187 14.91 -9.05 -15.55
N LEU A 188 14.44 -8.02 -14.86
CA LEU A 188 13.73 -6.94 -15.55
C LEU A 188 14.73 -6.14 -16.41
N ALA A 189 14.23 -5.53 -17.49
CA ALA A 189 14.98 -4.53 -18.24
C ALA A 189 15.59 -3.48 -17.28
N PRO A 190 16.80 -2.96 -17.52
CA PRO A 190 17.46 -2.02 -16.62
C PRO A 190 16.58 -0.81 -16.27
N GLU A 191 15.89 -0.24 -17.25
CA GLU A 191 14.96 0.88 -17.04
C GLU A 191 13.75 0.49 -16.19
N ALA A 192 13.19 -0.70 -16.42
CA ALA A 192 12.06 -1.21 -15.65
C ALA A 192 12.48 -1.55 -14.21
N ALA A 193 13.70 -2.05 -14.01
CA ALA A 193 14.26 -2.33 -12.69
C ALA A 193 14.48 -1.05 -11.87
N GLU A 194 14.99 0.02 -12.50
CA GLU A 194 15.12 1.33 -11.84
C GLU A 194 13.74 1.89 -11.46
N ARG A 195 12.78 1.85 -12.37
CA ARG A 195 11.39 2.28 -12.10
C ARG A 195 10.75 1.44 -11.00
N GLN A 196 10.92 0.12 -11.00
CA GLN A 196 10.39 -0.76 -9.97
C GLN A 196 11.05 -0.49 -8.62
N SER A 197 12.35 -0.15 -8.58
CA SER A 197 13.03 0.28 -7.36
C SER A 197 12.43 1.58 -6.80
N VAL A 198 12.15 2.55 -7.68
CA VAL A 198 11.46 3.81 -7.34
C VAL A 198 10.04 3.55 -6.81
N LEU A 199 9.27 2.66 -7.45
CA LEU A 199 7.94 2.28 -7.00
C LEU A 199 7.94 1.53 -5.66
N ARG A 200 8.88 0.59 -5.46
CA ARG A 200 9.03 -0.18 -4.21
C ARG A 200 9.48 0.69 -3.04
N SER A 201 10.46 1.56 -3.26
CA SER A 201 10.89 2.51 -2.24
C SER A 201 9.82 3.58 -1.97
N GLY A 202 8.93 3.82 -2.94
CA GLY A 202 7.99 4.93 -2.90
C GLY A 202 8.69 6.28 -2.98
N ILE A 203 9.97 6.30 -3.37
CA ILE A 203 10.84 7.47 -3.36
C ILE A 203 11.43 7.62 -4.75
N ARG A 204 11.14 8.75 -5.39
CA ARG A 204 11.70 9.11 -6.70
C ARG A 204 12.78 10.18 -6.52
N PRO A 205 14.01 9.98 -7.01
CA PRO A 205 15.01 11.05 -7.05
C PRO A 205 14.55 12.14 -8.03
N VAL A 206 14.60 13.40 -7.60
CA VAL A 206 14.23 14.56 -8.42
C VAL A 206 15.48 15.29 -8.91
N THR A 207 16.43 15.52 -7.99
CA THR A 207 17.76 16.02 -8.33
C THR A 207 18.76 15.50 -7.30
N GLU A 208 19.93 15.10 -7.75
CA GLU A 208 20.98 14.60 -6.86
C GLU A 208 21.91 15.69 -6.32
N GLU A 209 21.99 16.84 -7.00
CA GLU A 209 23.00 17.86 -6.75
C GLU A 209 22.42 19.28 -6.66
N ALA A 210 21.63 19.54 -5.62
CA ALA A 210 21.19 20.89 -5.28
C ALA A 210 22.14 21.58 -4.29
N LEU A 211 22.20 22.91 -4.34
CA LEU A 211 22.96 23.76 -3.41
C LEU A 211 22.04 24.81 -2.79
N LEU A 212 22.02 24.90 -1.47
CA LEU A 212 21.27 25.96 -0.79
C LEU A 212 22.04 27.28 -0.87
N VAL A 213 21.52 28.27 -1.58
CA VAL A 213 22.20 29.57 -1.74
C VAL A 213 21.89 30.49 -0.56
N LYS A 214 20.61 30.68 -0.22
CA LYS A 214 20.19 31.59 0.85
C LYS A 214 18.78 31.25 1.33
N ILE A 215 18.53 31.41 2.63
CA ILE A 215 17.17 31.38 3.22
C ILE A 215 16.83 32.81 3.66
N GLN A 216 15.68 33.32 3.25
CA GLN A 216 15.19 34.65 3.60
C GLN A 216 13.83 34.54 4.28
N SER A 217 13.68 35.18 5.44
CA SER A 217 12.37 35.37 6.06
C SER A 217 11.63 36.51 5.34
N VAL A 218 10.56 36.18 4.61
CA VAL A 218 9.74 37.21 3.97
C VAL A 218 8.73 37.72 4.98
N ASP A 219 8.99 38.90 5.54
CA ASP A 219 8.05 39.59 6.41
C ASP A 219 6.87 40.13 5.55
N ARG A 220 5.82 39.32 5.36
CA ARG A 220 4.64 39.64 4.53
C ARG A 220 3.93 40.95 4.94
N LYS A 221 4.25 41.54 6.10
CA LYS A 221 3.53 42.69 6.67
C LYS A 221 3.84 44.05 6.04
N ARG A 222 4.78 44.18 5.09
CA ARG A 222 5.16 45.51 4.54
C ARG A 222 4.66 45.83 3.13
N SER A 223 4.00 44.93 2.40
CA SER A 223 3.64 45.22 0.99
C SER A 223 2.25 45.82 0.76
N ASN A 224 1.43 46.08 1.78
CA ASN A 224 0.03 46.51 1.57
C ASN A 224 -0.37 47.88 2.19
N SER A 225 0.58 48.70 2.65
CA SER A 225 0.29 50.02 3.25
C SER A 225 0.59 51.21 2.34
N GLN A 226 0.40 51.05 1.03
CA GLN A 226 0.38 52.18 0.08
C GLN A 226 -0.99 52.29 -0.59
N ARG A 227 -2.06 52.17 0.21
CA ARG A 227 -3.38 52.70 -0.14
C ARG A 227 -3.50 54.13 0.43
N PRO A 228 -3.86 55.14 -0.37
CA PRO A 228 -4.06 56.50 0.12
C PRO A 228 -5.17 56.53 1.19
N ALA A 229 -4.90 57.28 2.25
CA ALA A 229 -5.71 57.39 3.45
C ALA A 229 -7.13 57.86 3.14
N GLY A 230 -8.13 57.07 3.52
CA GLY A 230 -9.53 57.44 3.32
C GLY A 230 -10.57 56.47 3.86
N LEU A 231 -10.38 55.89 5.05
CA LEU A 231 -11.49 55.48 5.93
C LEU A 231 -10.95 54.97 7.27
N THR A 232 -11.31 55.63 8.36
CA THR A 232 -11.00 55.23 9.74
C THR A 232 -11.95 54.13 10.19
N VAL A 233 -11.46 52.89 10.26
CA VAL A 233 -12.07 51.80 11.03
C VAL A 233 -11.05 51.36 12.10
N PRO A 234 -11.44 51.27 13.39
CA PRO A 234 -10.50 50.90 14.45
C PRO A 234 -10.05 49.44 14.29
N PRO A 235 -8.75 49.13 14.44
CA PRO A 235 -8.25 47.77 14.28
C PRO A 235 -8.63 46.90 15.48
N GLY A 236 -9.46 45.88 15.22
CA GLY A 236 -9.66 44.76 16.11
C GLY A 236 -8.36 43.98 16.30
N ARG A 237 -7.95 43.82 17.55
CA ARG A 237 -6.71 43.15 17.97
C ARG A 237 -6.83 41.63 17.79
N VAL A 238 -6.61 41.13 16.57
CA VAL A 238 -6.47 39.68 16.32
C VAL A 238 -5.01 39.29 16.51
N LYS A 239 -4.75 38.51 17.56
CA LYS A 239 -3.44 37.97 17.92
C LYS A 239 -3.14 36.75 17.04
N GLY A 240 -2.93 36.96 15.75
CA GLY A 240 -2.47 35.91 14.83
C GLY A 240 -0.96 35.74 14.92
N THR A 241 -0.50 34.55 15.28
CA THR A 241 0.88 34.08 15.15
C THR A 241 1.25 34.16 13.66
N ALA A 242 2.00 35.20 13.29
CA ALA A 242 2.51 35.34 11.94
C ALA A 242 3.67 34.36 11.76
N SER A 243 3.39 33.14 11.29
CA SER A 243 4.42 32.29 10.69
C SER A 243 4.87 32.98 9.41
N GLY A 244 6.03 33.64 9.45
CA GLY A 244 6.62 34.25 8.26
C GLY A 244 7.08 33.14 7.32
N ALA A 245 6.52 33.08 6.11
CA ALA A 245 6.95 32.12 5.11
C ALA A 245 8.46 32.32 4.83
N LEU A 246 9.25 31.29 5.10
CA LEU A 246 10.67 31.24 4.79
C LEU A 246 10.82 30.90 3.30
N LEU A 247 11.49 31.76 2.54
CA LEU A 247 11.77 31.54 1.13
C LEU A 247 13.25 31.17 0.97
N ALA A 248 13.50 29.96 0.50
CA ALA A 248 14.82 29.44 0.21
C ALA A 248 15.13 29.62 -1.28
N SER A 249 16.34 30.06 -1.59
CA SER A 249 16.87 30.09 -2.94
C SER A 249 17.81 28.90 -3.12
N VAL A 250 17.42 27.96 -3.98
CA VAL A 250 18.13 26.71 -4.23
C VAL A 250 18.71 26.75 -5.64
N ALA A 251 20.00 26.51 -5.77
CA ALA A 251 20.65 26.32 -7.07
C ALA A 251 20.55 24.84 -7.45
N VAL A 252 19.96 24.56 -8.61
CA VAL A 252 19.71 23.22 -9.17
C VAL A 252 20.40 23.11 -10.52
N PRO A 253 20.97 21.98 -10.94
CA PRO A 253 21.54 21.81 -12.27
C PRO A 253 20.50 22.13 -13.34
N GLU A 254 20.92 22.75 -14.45
CA GLU A 254 19.97 23.19 -15.49
C GLU A 254 19.16 22.02 -16.10
N ALA A 255 19.76 20.83 -16.20
CA ALA A 255 19.10 19.61 -16.65
C ALA A 255 17.94 19.16 -15.73
N ASP A 256 18.06 19.41 -14.43
CA ASP A 256 17.10 18.96 -13.41
C ASP A 256 16.08 20.04 -13.04
N ALA A 257 16.29 21.29 -13.48
CA ALA A 257 15.46 22.44 -13.09
C ALA A 257 13.97 22.22 -13.44
N VAL A 258 13.69 21.59 -14.58
CA VAL A 258 12.32 21.26 -15.00
C VAL A 258 11.70 20.19 -14.09
N ALA A 259 12.45 19.15 -13.74
CA ALA A 259 11.98 18.08 -12.86
C ALA A 259 11.67 18.61 -11.45
N VAL A 260 12.55 19.47 -10.89
CA VAL A 260 12.32 20.12 -9.60
C VAL A 260 11.10 21.05 -9.64
N ALA A 261 10.94 21.85 -10.71
CA ALA A 261 9.78 22.72 -10.86
C ALA A 261 8.47 21.94 -10.98
N GLN A 262 8.46 20.82 -11.70
CA GLN A 262 7.30 19.93 -11.79
C GLN A 262 6.98 19.28 -10.44
N ALA A 263 8.00 18.77 -9.75
CA ALA A 263 7.85 18.15 -8.44
C ALA A 263 7.31 19.14 -7.39
N LEU A 264 7.74 20.42 -7.45
CA LEU A 264 7.23 21.49 -6.59
C LEU A 264 5.78 21.88 -6.85
N ASN A 265 5.28 21.66 -8.06
CA ASN A 265 3.89 21.89 -8.44
C ASN A 265 3.00 20.67 -8.24
N GLY A 266 3.59 19.47 -8.09
CA GLY A 266 2.88 18.25 -7.78
C GLY A 266 2.36 18.21 -6.34
N GLU A 267 1.46 17.27 -6.07
CA GLU A 267 0.88 17.04 -4.73
C GLU A 267 1.78 16.20 -3.82
N GLY A 268 2.87 15.62 -4.35
CA GLY A 268 3.81 14.79 -3.61
C GLY A 268 4.61 15.57 -2.57
N THR A 269 4.88 14.94 -1.44
CA THR A 269 5.77 15.46 -0.39
C THR A 269 7.23 15.38 -0.86
N LEU A 270 7.94 16.51 -0.78
CA LEU A 270 9.37 16.58 -1.07
C LEU A 270 10.18 16.54 0.22
N PHE A 271 11.32 15.85 0.19
CA PHE A 271 12.26 15.83 1.29
C PHE A 271 13.70 15.91 0.78
N VAL A 272 14.59 16.41 1.65
CA VAL A 272 16.01 16.57 1.32
C VAL A 272 16.89 15.63 2.11
N ILE A 273 17.97 15.21 1.47
CA ILE A 273 19.07 14.49 2.09
C ILE A 273 20.34 15.32 1.90
N ALA A 274 20.93 15.78 3.01
CA ALA A 274 22.20 16.50 2.97
C ALA A 274 23.33 15.60 2.44
N ARG A 275 24.10 16.08 1.48
CA ARG A 275 25.31 15.40 0.98
C ARG A 275 26.54 15.96 1.69
N SER A 276 27.50 15.09 2.00
CA SER A 276 28.78 15.52 2.57
C SER A 276 29.47 16.49 1.61
N SER A 277 29.94 17.61 2.15
CA SER A 277 30.68 18.64 1.41
C SER A 277 32.18 18.36 1.29
N GLN A 278 32.64 17.19 1.76
CA GLN A 278 33.99 16.75 1.44
C GLN A 278 34.09 16.66 -0.08
N PRO A 279 35.11 17.30 -0.71
CA PRO A 279 35.35 17.07 -2.11
C PRO A 279 35.47 15.57 -2.26
N GLN A 280 34.55 14.95 -3.00
CA GLN A 280 34.87 13.66 -3.59
C GLN A 280 36.19 13.92 -4.29
N SER A 281 37.26 13.29 -3.80
CA SER A 281 38.52 13.30 -4.51
C SER A 281 38.22 12.59 -5.81
N THR A 282 37.75 13.35 -6.80
CA THR A 282 37.78 12.95 -8.18
C THR A 282 39.25 12.65 -8.39
N GLY A 283 39.58 11.37 -8.52
CA GLY A 283 40.90 10.88 -8.84
C GLY A 283 41.30 11.27 -10.26
N ALA A 284 41.04 12.52 -10.65
CA ALA A 284 41.73 13.21 -11.71
C ALA A 284 43.14 13.47 -11.18
N ALA A 285 43.95 12.42 -11.22
CA ALA A 285 45.38 12.57 -11.37
C ALA A 285 45.59 13.63 -12.46
N GLU A 286 46.32 14.67 -12.07
CA GLU A 286 46.90 15.67 -12.93
C GLU A 286 47.66 14.95 -14.05
N GLU A 287 46.97 14.73 -15.18
CA GLU A 287 47.56 14.18 -16.39
C GLU A 287 48.58 15.22 -16.88
N PRO A 288 49.88 14.87 -16.92
CA PRO A 288 50.91 15.84 -17.25
C PRO A 288 50.70 16.31 -18.70
N ALA A 289 50.62 17.62 -18.87
CA ALA A 289 50.47 18.29 -20.15
C ALA A 289 51.43 17.70 -21.21
N ILE A 290 50.86 16.96 -22.16
CA ILE A 290 51.54 16.55 -23.38
C ILE A 290 51.62 17.81 -24.27
N PRO A 291 52.83 18.24 -24.71
CA PRO A 291 52.95 19.38 -25.59
C PRO A 291 52.39 19.05 -26.97
N ALA A 292 51.69 20.02 -27.55
CA ALA A 292 51.03 19.95 -28.85
C ALA A 292 51.96 19.46 -29.98
N PRO A 293 51.47 18.61 -30.90
CA PRO A 293 52.14 18.40 -32.18
C PRO A 293 51.76 19.51 -33.16
N LEU A 294 52.81 20.03 -33.81
CA LEU A 294 52.78 20.96 -34.92
C LEU A 294 52.14 20.32 -36.17
N ASP A 295 51.41 21.17 -36.90
CA ASP A 295 51.15 21.20 -38.34
C ASP A 295 51.47 19.94 -39.18
N GLU A 296 50.43 19.35 -39.79
CA GLU A 296 50.55 18.86 -41.17
C GLU A 296 49.23 18.99 -41.97
N LYS A 297 49.21 20.08 -42.73
CA LYS A 297 48.61 20.36 -44.03
C LYS A 297 48.07 19.17 -44.86
N SER A 298 46.94 19.44 -45.53
CA SER A 298 46.41 18.91 -46.82
C SER A 298 45.15 18.05 -46.65
N ALA A 299 43.97 18.62 -46.92
CA ALA A 299 43.29 18.62 -48.22
C ALA A 299 42.52 17.32 -48.47
N ASP A 300 41.20 17.35 -48.28
CA ASP A 300 40.28 17.04 -49.39
C ASP A 300 38.88 17.59 -49.11
N ALA A 301 38.26 18.10 -50.18
CA ALA A 301 36.96 18.74 -50.17
C ALA A 301 35.92 17.75 -50.71
N GLY A 302 34.83 17.56 -49.96
CA GLY A 302 33.65 16.81 -50.40
C GLY A 302 32.38 17.52 -49.92
N PRO A 303 31.40 17.80 -50.80
CA PRO A 303 30.37 18.81 -50.54
C PRO A 303 29.25 18.32 -49.63
N GLU A 304 28.85 19.21 -48.73
CA GLU A 304 27.68 19.11 -47.87
C GLU A 304 26.39 19.04 -48.70
N SER A 305 25.66 17.94 -48.59
CA SER A 305 24.26 17.87 -49.01
C SER A 305 23.37 18.39 -47.89
N HIS A 306 22.95 19.65 -47.99
CA HIS A 306 21.82 20.17 -47.23
C HIS A 306 20.56 19.36 -47.53
N ARG A 307 20.01 18.69 -46.52
CA ARG A 307 18.66 18.13 -46.54
C ARG A 307 17.79 18.98 -45.61
N PRO A 308 16.77 19.70 -46.11
CA PRO A 308 15.85 20.44 -45.25
C PRO A 308 14.88 19.45 -44.59
N GLN A 309 14.90 19.39 -43.26
CA GLN A 309 13.82 18.80 -42.48
C GLN A 309 12.71 19.82 -42.33
N GLU A 310 11.76 19.79 -43.28
CA GLU A 310 10.38 20.19 -43.01
C GLU A 310 9.67 18.97 -42.41
N SER A 311 9.11 19.10 -41.20
CA SER A 311 8.03 18.23 -40.76
C SER A 311 6.92 19.08 -40.19
N HIS A 312 5.87 19.21 -41.01
CA HIS A 312 4.57 19.73 -40.64
C HIS A 312 4.00 19.04 -39.41
N GLY A 313 3.42 19.86 -38.53
CA GLY A 313 2.51 19.41 -37.49
C GLY A 313 1.28 18.77 -38.13
N SER A 314 1.14 17.47 -37.90
CA SER A 314 -0.11 16.74 -38.03
C SER A 314 -0.40 16.18 -36.64
N GLY A 315 -1.48 16.65 -36.03
CA GLY A 315 -2.00 16.13 -34.77
C GLY A 315 -2.52 14.70 -34.94
N VAL A 316 -1.60 13.75 -35.01
CA VAL A 316 -1.91 12.33 -34.89
C VAL A 316 -2.16 12.05 -33.40
N PRO A 317 -3.29 11.45 -33.01
CA PRO A 317 -3.51 11.07 -31.62
C PRO A 317 -2.36 10.17 -31.16
N VAL A 318 -1.75 10.50 -30.03
CA VAL A 318 -0.68 9.72 -29.39
C VAL A 318 -1.18 8.29 -29.26
N ARG A 319 -0.67 7.39 -30.11
CA ARG A 319 -0.92 5.96 -29.97
C ARG A 319 -0.14 5.49 -28.74
N PRO A 320 -0.72 4.65 -27.86
CA PRO A 320 -0.03 4.14 -26.68
C PRO A 320 1.29 3.47 -27.09
N ALA A 321 2.37 3.74 -26.33
CA ALA A 321 3.72 3.23 -26.62
C ALA A 321 3.76 1.70 -26.81
N ALA A 322 2.94 0.96 -26.06
CA ALA A 322 2.76 -0.49 -26.21
C ALA A 322 2.41 -0.94 -27.64
N PHE A 323 1.66 -0.14 -28.41
CA PHE A 323 1.27 -0.50 -29.78
C PHE A 323 2.44 -0.39 -30.76
N LEU A 324 3.39 0.52 -30.52
CA LEU A 324 4.60 0.65 -31.33
C LEU A 324 5.60 -0.48 -31.03
N GLN A 325 5.70 -0.92 -29.77
CA GLN A 325 6.56 -2.05 -29.38
C GLN A 325 6.08 -3.38 -30.01
N LEU A 326 4.77 -3.60 -30.09
CA LEU A 326 4.20 -4.78 -30.75
C LEU A 326 4.62 -4.93 -32.23
N GLN A 327 4.88 -3.83 -32.93
CA GLN A 327 5.33 -3.86 -34.34
C GLN A 327 6.81 -4.22 -34.47
N ASN A 328 7.61 -3.95 -33.44
CA ASN A 328 9.04 -4.25 -33.44
C ASN A 328 9.37 -5.60 -32.76
N ALA A 329 8.39 -6.25 -32.14
CA ALA A 329 8.52 -7.53 -31.45
C ALA A 329 8.60 -8.76 -32.39
N ASP A 330 9.02 -8.58 -33.64
CA ASP A 330 9.19 -9.69 -34.58
C ASP A 330 10.40 -10.57 -34.17
N GLY A 331 10.14 -11.56 -33.32
CA GLY A 331 10.74 -12.91 -33.32
C GLY A 331 12.21 -13.11 -32.93
N ASP A 332 13.13 -12.21 -33.26
CA ASP A 332 14.57 -12.40 -33.00
C ASP A 332 14.98 -11.77 -31.66
N ALA A 333 14.36 -12.21 -30.57
CA ALA A 333 14.51 -11.64 -29.23
C ALA A 333 15.72 -12.19 -28.43
N ALA A 334 16.77 -12.63 -29.11
CA ALA A 334 18.04 -12.94 -28.48
C ALA A 334 18.92 -11.68 -28.53
N THR A 335 18.73 -10.78 -27.57
CA THR A 335 19.70 -9.70 -27.35
C THR A 335 20.88 -10.26 -26.54
N GLU A 336 22.00 -9.52 -26.45
CA GLU A 336 23.08 -9.85 -25.50
C GLU A 336 22.57 -9.93 -24.04
N GLU A 337 21.37 -9.42 -23.78
CA GLU A 337 20.72 -9.35 -22.47
C GLU A 337 19.87 -10.58 -22.12
N GLY A 338 19.63 -11.52 -23.05
CA GLY A 338 18.90 -12.77 -22.82
C GLY A 338 17.67 -12.95 -23.72
N ILE A 339 16.88 -14.00 -23.43
CA ILE A 339 15.60 -14.28 -24.10
C ILE A 339 14.50 -13.54 -23.35
N ALA A 340 13.80 -12.64 -24.04
CA ALA A 340 12.67 -11.90 -23.49
C ALA A 340 11.42 -12.79 -23.39
N VAL A 341 10.81 -12.84 -22.21
CA VAL A 341 9.56 -13.56 -21.92
C VAL A 341 8.55 -12.56 -21.36
N PRO A 342 7.36 -12.42 -21.97
CA PRO A 342 6.33 -11.51 -21.49
C PRO A 342 5.81 -11.93 -20.10
N GLY A 343 5.69 -10.94 -19.22
CA GLY A 343 5.31 -11.12 -17.83
C GLY A 343 3.95 -10.51 -17.51
N LEU A 344 3.15 -11.19 -16.68
CA LEU A 344 1.88 -10.64 -16.21
C LEU A 344 2.09 -9.46 -15.26
N VAL A 345 1.28 -8.41 -15.44
CA VAL A 345 1.29 -7.21 -14.59
C VAL A 345 0.22 -7.28 -13.50
N ARG A 346 -0.82 -8.08 -13.69
CA ARG A 346 -1.91 -8.31 -12.73
C ARG A 346 -2.28 -9.78 -12.66
N ASP A 347 -2.98 -10.17 -11.60
CA ASP A 347 -3.58 -11.49 -11.48
C ASP A 347 -4.66 -11.65 -12.56
N ILE A 348 -4.71 -12.81 -13.21
CA ILE A 348 -5.74 -13.14 -14.21
C ILE A 348 -6.48 -14.39 -13.79
N GLU A 349 -7.80 -14.30 -13.79
CA GLU A 349 -8.69 -15.40 -13.44
C GLU A 349 -8.63 -16.55 -14.46
N ALA A 350 -8.95 -17.76 -14.00
CA ALA A 350 -9.09 -18.91 -14.87
C ALA A 350 -10.16 -18.65 -15.95
N TYR A 351 -9.95 -19.21 -17.14
CA TYR A 351 -10.84 -19.10 -18.31
C TYR A 351 -11.03 -17.68 -18.87
N ALA A 352 -10.26 -16.70 -18.39
CA ALA A 352 -10.20 -15.37 -19.02
C ALA A 352 -9.34 -15.41 -20.28
N ALA A 353 -9.70 -14.58 -21.27
CA ALA A 353 -8.83 -14.32 -22.42
C ALA A 353 -7.73 -13.32 -22.02
N LEU A 354 -6.50 -13.62 -22.42
CA LEU A 354 -5.38 -12.72 -22.27
C LEU A 354 -5.53 -11.53 -23.21
N THR A 355 -5.39 -10.33 -22.66
CA THR A 355 -5.46 -9.05 -23.35
C THR A 355 -4.12 -8.33 -23.26
N LEU A 356 -3.93 -7.30 -24.09
CA LEU A 356 -2.68 -6.52 -24.06
C LEU A 356 -2.48 -5.81 -22.71
N GLU A 357 -3.57 -5.35 -22.10
CA GLU A 357 -3.55 -4.64 -20.80
C GLU A 357 -3.00 -5.50 -19.66
N ASP A 358 -3.07 -6.83 -19.79
CA ASP A 358 -2.55 -7.75 -18.79
C ASP A 358 -1.02 -7.77 -18.72
N PHE A 359 -0.34 -7.30 -19.77
CA PHE A 359 1.11 -7.25 -19.88
C PHE A 359 1.66 -5.82 -19.86
N VAL A 360 0.79 -4.82 -19.98
CA VAL A 360 1.20 -3.41 -20.00
C VAL A 360 1.26 -2.89 -18.57
N ASP A 361 2.44 -2.44 -18.15
CA ASP A 361 2.62 -1.84 -16.85
C ASP A 361 1.87 -0.50 -16.80
N PRO A 362 0.88 -0.31 -15.90
CA PRO A 362 0.05 0.89 -15.87
C PRO A 362 0.86 2.16 -15.59
N SER A 363 2.04 2.03 -14.96
CA SER A 363 2.91 3.17 -14.65
C SER A 363 3.73 3.63 -15.86
N THR A 364 4.07 2.74 -16.78
CA THR A 364 4.95 3.04 -17.92
C THR A 364 4.23 3.08 -19.25
N GLY A 365 3.11 2.36 -19.38
CA GLY A 365 2.45 2.13 -20.66
C GLY A 365 3.25 1.21 -21.59
N GLU A 366 4.27 0.53 -21.08
CA GLU A 366 5.13 -0.41 -21.81
C GLU A 366 4.83 -1.86 -21.39
N ILE A 367 5.14 -2.80 -22.28
CA ILE A 367 4.97 -4.22 -22.01
C ILE A 367 6.06 -4.69 -21.05
N ARG A 368 5.69 -5.44 -20.01
CA ARG A 368 6.62 -6.03 -19.06
C ARG A 368 7.25 -7.29 -19.66
N TYR A 369 8.57 -7.27 -19.81
CA TYR A 369 9.38 -8.43 -20.19
C TYR A 369 10.35 -8.83 -19.08
N TYR A 370 10.56 -10.13 -18.95
CA TYR A 370 11.61 -10.75 -18.16
C TYR A 370 12.65 -11.34 -19.09
N TYR A 371 13.92 -11.01 -18.86
CA TYR A 371 15.04 -11.51 -19.63
C TYR A 371 15.67 -12.69 -18.90
N PHE A 372 15.67 -13.84 -19.56
CA PHE A 372 16.25 -15.07 -19.03
C PHE A 372 17.52 -15.44 -19.80
N ASP A 373 18.51 -15.98 -19.11
CA ASP A 373 19.65 -16.62 -19.78
C ASP A 373 19.12 -17.78 -20.66
N PRO A 374 19.65 -18.04 -21.87
CA PRO A 374 19.10 -19.05 -22.79
C PRO A 374 18.94 -20.46 -22.21
N GLY A 375 19.77 -20.83 -21.23
CA GLY A 375 19.70 -22.12 -20.53
C GLY A 375 18.81 -22.14 -19.27
N LYS A 376 18.19 -21.01 -18.92
CA LYS A 376 17.32 -20.84 -17.74
C LYS A 376 15.90 -20.42 -18.09
N VAL A 377 15.55 -20.36 -19.38
CA VAL A 377 14.17 -20.13 -19.79
C VAL A 377 13.32 -21.27 -19.22
N PRO A 378 12.25 -20.97 -18.46
CA PRO A 378 11.35 -22.00 -17.96
C PRO A 378 10.79 -22.84 -19.10
N GLU A 379 10.71 -24.16 -18.89
CA GLU A 379 10.24 -25.08 -19.93
C GLU A 379 8.80 -24.74 -20.35
N GLY A 380 8.59 -24.61 -21.67
CA GLY A 380 7.29 -24.28 -22.25
C GLY A 380 6.84 -22.83 -22.11
N ALA A 381 7.71 -21.92 -21.63
CA ALA A 381 7.40 -20.48 -21.60
C ALA A 381 7.19 -19.94 -23.02
N VAL A 382 6.10 -19.20 -23.23
CA VAL A 382 5.78 -18.58 -24.51
C VAL A 382 6.50 -17.24 -24.61
N THR A 383 7.41 -17.10 -25.57
CA THR A 383 8.23 -15.89 -25.75
C THR A 383 7.55 -14.82 -26.61
N ASP A 384 6.69 -15.21 -27.55
CA ASP A 384 5.98 -14.26 -28.41
C ASP A 384 4.67 -13.81 -27.76
N LEU A 385 4.57 -12.52 -27.46
CA LEU A 385 3.35 -11.92 -26.91
C LEU A 385 2.13 -12.11 -27.85
N ARG A 386 2.33 -12.12 -29.17
CA ARG A 386 1.23 -12.27 -30.14
C ARG A 386 0.58 -13.64 -30.03
N GLU A 387 1.34 -14.67 -29.67
CA GLU A 387 0.82 -16.01 -29.44
C GLU A 387 -0.03 -16.10 -28.18
N LEU A 388 0.18 -15.19 -27.22
CA LEU A 388 -0.58 -15.10 -25.97
C LEU A 388 -1.89 -14.32 -26.13
N LEU A 389 -1.91 -13.25 -26.92
CA LEU A 389 -3.08 -12.37 -27.04
C LEU A 389 -4.31 -13.12 -27.58
N GLY A 390 -5.40 -13.09 -26.81
CA GLY A 390 -6.65 -13.78 -27.11
C GLY A 390 -6.69 -15.26 -26.75
N ARG A 391 -5.59 -15.86 -26.26
CA ARG A 391 -5.60 -17.21 -25.67
C ARG A 391 -6.31 -17.20 -24.32
N VAL A 392 -6.86 -18.34 -23.94
CA VAL A 392 -7.64 -18.50 -22.71
C VAL A 392 -6.82 -19.29 -21.69
N LEU A 393 -6.76 -18.79 -20.45
CA LEU A 393 -6.06 -19.47 -19.35
C LEU A 393 -6.83 -20.69 -18.83
N LYS A 394 -6.11 -21.77 -18.49
CA LYS A 394 -6.67 -22.96 -17.82
C LYS A 394 -6.87 -22.75 -16.33
N THR A 395 -5.93 -22.08 -15.70
CA THR A 395 -5.89 -21.85 -14.25
C THR A 395 -5.66 -20.37 -13.97
N ARG A 396 -6.01 -19.92 -12.77
CA ARG A 396 -5.66 -18.58 -12.32
C ARG A 396 -4.14 -18.43 -12.31
N LEU A 397 -3.64 -17.34 -12.90
CA LEU A 397 -2.22 -17.00 -12.86
C LEU A 397 -2.01 -15.73 -12.03
N PRO A 398 -1.11 -15.76 -11.03
CA PRO A 398 -0.75 -14.56 -10.29
C PRO A 398 0.07 -13.60 -11.17
N GLU A 399 0.09 -12.33 -10.79
CA GLU A 399 0.99 -11.33 -11.38
C GLU A 399 2.46 -11.78 -11.32
N SER A 400 3.27 -11.23 -12.22
CA SER A 400 4.72 -11.48 -12.30
C SER A 400 5.13 -12.93 -12.59
N ARG A 401 4.16 -13.80 -12.94
CA ARG A 401 4.40 -15.13 -13.48
C ARG A 401 4.48 -15.05 -15.01
N TRP A 402 5.39 -15.82 -15.60
CA TRP A 402 5.40 -16.03 -17.06
C TRP A 402 4.31 -17.05 -17.44
N ILE A 403 3.92 -17.04 -18.71
CA ILE A 403 2.87 -17.95 -19.20
C ILE A 403 3.52 -19.10 -19.96
N SER A 404 3.14 -20.33 -19.61
CA SER A 404 3.54 -21.53 -20.37
C SER A 404 2.42 -22.02 -21.28
N GLU A 405 2.77 -22.78 -22.32
CA GLU A 405 1.76 -23.40 -23.20
C GLU A 405 0.85 -24.37 -22.41
N SER A 406 1.34 -24.94 -21.31
CA SER A 406 0.54 -25.79 -20.42
C SER A 406 -0.55 -25.02 -19.69
N ASP A 407 -0.35 -23.73 -19.44
CA ASP A 407 -1.32 -22.84 -18.79
C ASP A 407 -2.45 -22.39 -19.75
N LEU A 408 -2.32 -22.65 -21.05
CA LEU A 408 -3.23 -22.14 -22.09
C LEU A 408 -4.11 -23.23 -22.70
N PHE A 409 -5.37 -22.89 -22.97
CA PHE A 409 -6.23 -23.68 -23.86
C PHE A 409 -5.75 -23.58 -25.32
N PRO A 410 -6.14 -24.55 -26.18
CA PRO A 410 -5.87 -24.48 -27.61
C PRO A 410 -6.32 -23.15 -28.22
N PRO A 411 -5.65 -22.68 -29.29
CA PRO A 411 -6.05 -21.45 -29.96
C PRO A 411 -7.50 -21.54 -30.46
N ALA A 412 -8.18 -20.39 -30.53
CA ALA A 412 -9.62 -20.24 -30.85
C ALA A 412 -10.62 -20.76 -29.79
N THR A 413 -10.18 -21.15 -28.60
CA THR A 413 -11.08 -21.39 -27.47
C THR A 413 -11.80 -20.10 -27.09
N ARG A 414 -13.13 -20.14 -26.93
CA ARG A 414 -13.91 -18.97 -26.51
C ARG A 414 -13.67 -18.70 -25.02
N PRO A 415 -13.43 -17.45 -24.59
CA PRO A 415 -13.29 -17.13 -23.18
C PRO A 415 -14.58 -17.40 -22.39
N GLY A 416 -14.42 -17.71 -21.11
CA GLY A 416 -15.50 -17.98 -20.17
C GLY A 416 -15.46 -19.40 -19.61
N ILE A 417 -16.27 -19.64 -18.56
CA ILE A 417 -16.27 -20.89 -17.78
C ILE A 417 -16.53 -22.12 -18.66
N SER A 418 -17.26 -21.97 -19.77
CA SER A 418 -17.50 -23.04 -20.73
C SER A 418 -16.23 -23.59 -21.39
N ALA A 419 -15.15 -22.80 -21.46
CA ALA A 419 -13.84 -23.27 -21.93
C ALA A 419 -13.28 -24.40 -21.04
N GLY A 420 -13.59 -24.37 -19.75
CA GLY A 420 -13.17 -25.36 -18.77
C GLY A 420 -13.98 -26.66 -18.80
N ILE A 421 -15.12 -26.70 -19.50
CA ILE A 421 -15.97 -27.89 -19.57
C ILE A 421 -15.39 -28.86 -20.61
N PRO A 422 -14.97 -30.08 -20.21
CA PRO A 422 -14.47 -31.05 -21.18
C PRO A 422 -15.54 -31.48 -22.19
N VAL A 423 -15.12 -31.97 -23.35
CA VAL A 423 -16.05 -32.48 -24.36
C VAL A 423 -16.84 -33.67 -23.78
N GLY A 424 -18.17 -33.64 -23.91
CA GLY A 424 -19.08 -34.64 -23.34
C GLY A 424 -19.51 -34.36 -21.89
N TRP A 425 -19.05 -33.25 -21.30
CA TRP A 425 -19.41 -32.83 -19.95
C TRP A 425 -20.41 -31.68 -19.97
N THR A 426 -21.11 -31.50 -18.86
CA THR A 426 -22.09 -30.44 -18.64
C THR A 426 -21.72 -29.68 -17.37
N GLY A 427 -21.77 -28.35 -17.43
CA GLY A 427 -21.61 -27.50 -16.26
C GLY A 427 -22.93 -27.41 -15.50
N ILE A 428 -22.90 -27.71 -14.20
CA ILE A 428 -24.03 -27.54 -13.28
C ILE A 428 -23.69 -26.53 -12.19
N LEU A 429 -24.68 -25.77 -11.73
CA LEU A 429 -24.55 -24.85 -10.61
C LEU A 429 -24.91 -25.60 -9.33
N LEU A 430 -23.96 -25.70 -8.40
CA LEU A 430 -24.15 -26.27 -7.08
C LEU A 430 -23.92 -25.18 -6.04
N ASN A 431 -24.70 -25.17 -4.97
CA ASN A 431 -24.47 -24.28 -3.84
C ASN A 431 -24.09 -25.08 -2.59
N SER A 432 -23.34 -24.45 -1.68
CA SER A 432 -22.88 -25.09 -0.44
C SER A 432 -24.01 -25.43 0.54
N LEU A 433 -25.19 -24.81 0.36
CA LEU A 433 -26.39 -25.17 1.13
C LEU A 433 -26.96 -26.53 0.69
N GLN A 434 -26.85 -26.86 -0.60
CA GLN A 434 -27.33 -28.10 -1.22
C GLN A 434 -26.30 -29.23 -1.12
N VAL A 435 -25.02 -28.90 -1.29
CA VAL A 435 -23.90 -29.86 -1.31
C VAL A 435 -22.91 -29.50 -0.22
N ARG A 436 -22.82 -30.35 0.81
CA ARG A 436 -21.91 -30.14 1.93
C ARG A 436 -20.46 -30.31 1.51
N GLY A 437 -19.59 -29.46 2.04
CA GLY A 437 -18.15 -29.47 1.74
C GLY A 437 -17.78 -28.76 0.45
N LEU A 438 -18.72 -28.10 -0.24
CA LEU A 438 -18.42 -27.31 -1.45
C LEU A 438 -17.69 -25.99 -1.13
N ASP A 439 -17.83 -25.50 0.10
CA ASP A 439 -17.23 -24.29 0.64
C ASP A 439 -15.70 -24.39 0.86
N ILE A 440 -15.17 -25.60 0.99
CA ILE A 440 -13.73 -25.86 1.17
C ILE A 440 -13.01 -26.24 -0.13
N VAL A 441 -13.70 -26.22 -1.27
CA VAL A 441 -13.15 -26.68 -2.55
C VAL A 441 -12.61 -25.51 -3.36
N GLU A 442 -11.38 -25.66 -3.85
CA GLU A 442 -10.74 -24.66 -4.72
C GLU A 442 -11.07 -24.87 -6.20
N GLU A 443 -11.00 -23.79 -6.98
CA GLU A 443 -11.15 -23.85 -8.43
C GLU A 443 -10.08 -24.76 -9.07
N GLY A 444 -10.49 -25.59 -10.02
CA GLY A 444 -9.65 -26.63 -10.64
C GLY A 444 -9.62 -27.96 -9.89
N SER A 445 -10.16 -28.03 -8.66
CA SER A 445 -10.20 -29.26 -7.87
C SER A 445 -11.06 -30.34 -8.51
N ARG A 446 -10.64 -31.59 -8.34
CA ARG A 446 -11.45 -32.77 -8.71
C ARG A 446 -12.16 -33.30 -7.48
N ILE A 447 -13.48 -33.39 -7.55
CA ILE A 447 -14.34 -33.87 -6.47
C ILE A 447 -15.16 -35.07 -6.93
N ASP A 448 -15.49 -35.95 -5.99
CA ASP A 448 -16.52 -36.96 -6.17
C ASP A 448 -17.81 -36.45 -5.47
N LEU A 449 -18.96 -36.57 -6.15
CA LEU A 449 -20.26 -36.21 -5.58
C LEU A 449 -20.95 -37.46 -5.07
N VAL A 450 -21.27 -37.46 -3.78
CA VAL A 450 -21.79 -38.64 -3.09
C VAL A 450 -23.09 -38.28 -2.39
N ALA A 451 -24.14 -39.08 -2.60
CA ALA A 451 -25.39 -38.98 -1.86
C ALA A 451 -25.40 -40.00 -0.71
N ALA A 452 -25.68 -39.54 0.50
CA ALA A 452 -25.93 -40.41 1.64
C ALA A 452 -27.44 -40.40 1.95
N ARG A 453 -28.04 -41.58 1.96
CA ARG A 453 -29.44 -41.80 2.36
C ARG A 453 -29.45 -42.50 3.71
N PRO A 454 -30.17 -41.99 4.73
CA PRO A 454 -30.30 -42.75 5.97
C PRO A 454 -31.04 -44.06 5.69
N ILE A 455 -30.50 -45.19 6.15
CA ILE A 455 -31.17 -46.47 6.03
C ILE A 455 -32.22 -46.56 7.13
N ASN A 456 -33.49 -46.62 6.75
CA ASN A 456 -34.57 -46.87 7.71
C ASN A 456 -34.46 -48.33 8.22
N ALA A 457 -34.35 -48.49 9.53
CA ALA A 457 -34.33 -49.79 10.20
C ALA A 457 -35.57 -50.64 9.88
N VAL A 458 -36.71 -50.01 9.57
CA VAL A 458 -37.95 -50.68 9.15
C VAL A 458 -37.78 -51.38 7.80
N HIS A 459 -37.07 -50.77 6.85
CA HIS A 459 -36.76 -51.40 5.55
C HIS A 459 -35.73 -52.54 5.67
N LEU A 460 -34.83 -52.47 6.66
CA LEU A 460 -33.92 -53.57 6.96
C LEU A 460 -34.66 -54.78 7.55
N GLN A 461 -35.70 -54.57 8.37
CA GLN A 461 -36.52 -55.68 8.89
C GLN A 461 -37.31 -56.40 7.79
N GLU A 462 -37.80 -55.69 6.77
CA GLU A 462 -38.52 -56.30 5.64
C GLU A 462 -37.59 -57.11 4.71
N LYS A 463 -36.36 -56.62 4.46
CA LYS A 463 -35.34 -57.37 3.69
C LYS A 463 -34.63 -58.46 4.50
N ALA A 464 -34.62 -58.36 5.83
CA ALA A 464 -33.98 -59.32 6.73
C ALA A 464 -34.91 -60.45 7.19
N GLN A 465 -35.86 -60.89 6.35
CA GLN A 465 -36.48 -62.23 6.49
C GLN A 465 -35.46 -63.33 6.12
N TRP A 466 -34.35 -63.38 6.85
CA TRP A 466 -33.52 -64.56 6.90
C TRP A 466 -34.23 -65.55 7.83
N PRO A 467 -34.43 -66.81 7.44
CA PRO A 467 -34.99 -67.81 8.34
C PRO A 467 -33.97 -68.09 9.44
N MET A 468 -34.03 -67.33 10.54
CA MET A 468 -33.27 -67.61 11.75
C MET A 468 -33.83 -68.90 12.35
N ARG A 469 -33.14 -70.01 12.09
CA ARG A 469 -33.37 -71.27 12.80
C ARG A 469 -32.88 -71.11 14.24
N HIS A 470 -33.81 -71.31 15.16
CA HIS A 470 -33.67 -71.60 16.59
C HIS A 470 -32.31 -71.41 17.24
N GLY A 471 -32.29 -70.48 18.21
CA GLY A 471 -31.53 -70.70 19.45
C GLY A 471 -30.44 -69.69 19.75
N GLU A 472 -30.75 -68.40 19.82
CA GLU A 472 -29.99 -67.44 20.64
C GLU A 472 -30.81 -66.18 20.88
N ALA A 473 -31.63 -66.20 21.93
CA ALA A 473 -32.35 -65.03 22.41
C ALA A 473 -31.42 -64.23 23.34
N THR A 474 -30.66 -63.30 22.79
CA THR A 474 -29.96 -62.23 23.54
C THR A 474 -30.03 -60.88 22.82
N PHE A 475 -31.21 -60.49 22.32
CA PHE A 475 -31.47 -59.11 21.86
C PHE A 475 -32.51 -58.34 22.70
N ALA A 476 -32.94 -58.88 23.83
CA ALA A 476 -33.83 -58.18 24.77
C ALA A 476 -33.03 -57.35 25.79
N ARG A 477 -32.39 -56.26 25.34
CA ARG A 477 -32.03 -55.03 26.11
C ARG A 477 -31.04 -54.18 25.32
N ALA A 478 -31.49 -53.69 24.19
CA ALA A 478 -30.92 -52.51 23.58
C ALA A 478 -32.02 -51.44 23.54
N ASP A 479 -32.27 -50.80 24.68
CA ASP A 479 -32.77 -49.41 24.73
C ASP A 479 -31.67 -48.47 24.17
N ARG A 480 -31.06 -48.83 23.03
CA ARG A 480 -29.98 -48.10 22.39
C ARG A 480 -30.61 -47.19 21.36
N GLU A 481 -30.76 -45.93 21.74
CA GLU A 481 -30.81 -44.79 20.82
C GLU A 481 -29.57 -44.72 19.88
N ASP A 482 -28.54 -45.54 20.13
CA ASP A 482 -27.31 -45.67 19.33
C ASP A 482 -27.40 -46.69 18.15
N VAL A 483 -28.58 -47.22 17.77
CA VAL A 483 -28.68 -48.22 16.66
C VAL A 483 -28.77 -47.57 15.26
N PHE A 484 -28.94 -46.26 15.17
CA PHE A 484 -29.05 -45.57 13.89
C PHE A 484 -27.73 -44.93 13.50
N THR A 485 -27.08 -45.43 12.44
CA THR A 485 -26.22 -44.63 11.52
C THR A 485 -25.58 -45.50 10.43
N GLN A 486 -26.29 -46.47 9.85
CA GLN A 486 -25.90 -46.95 8.52
C GLN A 486 -26.57 -46.05 7.49
N ALA A 487 -25.76 -45.38 6.68
CA ALA A 487 -26.21 -44.64 5.51
C ALA A 487 -25.93 -45.47 4.26
N ASP A 488 -26.89 -45.52 3.34
CA ASP A 488 -26.67 -46.03 1.99
C ASP A 488 -25.97 -44.92 1.21
N ILE A 489 -24.74 -45.20 0.76
CA ILE A 489 -23.87 -44.23 0.12
C ILE A 489 -23.87 -44.55 -1.38
N ASP A 490 -24.43 -43.63 -2.17
CA ASP A 490 -24.47 -43.72 -3.62
C ASP A 490 -23.52 -42.69 -4.24
N VAL A 491 -22.62 -43.13 -5.12
CA VAL A 491 -21.67 -42.24 -5.80
C VAL A 491 -22.35 -41.71 -7.06
N LEU A 492 -22.79 -40.45 -6.99
CA LEU A 492 -23.50 -39.80 -8.10
C LEU A 492 -22.57 -39.50 -9.27
N VAL A 493 -21.37 -38.98 -8.97
CA VAL A 493 -20.33 -38.66 -9.96
C VAL A 493 -18.95 -38.91 -9.39
N GLU A 494 -18.11 -39.53 -10.21
CA GLU A 494 -16.66 -39.56 -10.01
C GLU A 494 -15.99 -38.46 -10.84
N ARG A 495 -14.99 -37.78 -10.26
CA ARG A 495 -14.08 -36.84 -10.93
C ARG A 495 -14.72 -35.56 -11.48
N ALA A 496 -15.79 -35.08 -10.88
CA ALA A 496 -16.33 -33.76 -11.21
C ALA A 496 -15.24 -32.68 -11.04
N ILE A 497 -15.22 -31.68 -11.92
CA ILE A 497 -14.21 -30.61 -11.88
C ILE A 497 -14.88 -29.32 -11.43
N VAL A 498 -14.40 -28.74 -10.35
CA VAL A 498 -14.85 -27.42 -9.91
C VAL A 498 -14.22 -26.38 -10.83
N LEU A 499 -15.05 -25.66 -11.59
CA LEU A 499 -14.56 -24.67 -12.55
C LEU A 499 -14.42 -23.31 -11.90
N ARG A 500 -15.46 -22.83 -11.22
CA ARG A 500 -15.47 -21.51 -10.59
C ARG A 500 -16.32 -21.53 -9.33
N CYS A 501 -15.90 -20.86 -8.28
CA CYS A 501 -16.69 -20.66 -7.07
C CYS A 501 -16.87 -19.17 -6.78
N THR A 502 -18.09 -18.77 -6.44
CA THR A 502 -18.42 -17.39 -6.09
C THR A 502 -19.32 -17.39 -4.87
N GLU A 503 -19.01 -16.52 -3.91
CA GLU A 503 -19.93 -16.26 -2.80
C GLU A 503 -21.13 -15.46 -3.31
N ARG A 504 -22.33 -15.94 -2.98
CA ARG A 504 -23.59 -15.26 -3.30
C ARG A 504 -24.53 -15.32 -2.12
N GLU A 505 -25.26 -14.24 -1.93
CA GLU A 505 -26.42 -14.22 -1.07
C GLU A 505 -27.57 -15.00 -1.75
N ILE A 506 -28.08 -16.02 -1.07
CA ILE A 506 -29.20 -16.85 -1.52
C ILE A 506 -30.32 -16.70 -0.50
N GLU A 507 -31.52 -16.38 -0.98
CA GLU A 507 -32.73 -16.39 -0.16
C GLU A 507 -33.18 -17.84 0.06
N VAL A 508 -33.14 -18.29 1.31
CA VAL A 508 -33.59 -19.63 1.70
C VAL A 508 -34.95 -19.50 2.39
N PRO A 509 -36.00 -20.19 1.92
CA PRO A 509 -37.26 -20.23 2.64
C PRO A 509 -37.04 -21.00 3.95
N VAL A 510 -37.27 -20.33 5.07
CA VAL A 510 -37.31 -20.91 6.41
C VAL A 510 -38.78 -21.03 6.79
N VAL A 511 -39.26 -22.26 6.91
CA VAL A 511 -40.62 -22.55 7.37
C VAL A 511 -40.61 -22.49 8.90
N ASN A 512 -41.19 -21.43 9.45
CA ASN A 512 -41.43 -21.30 10.88
C ASN A 512 -42.79 -21.90 11.18
N GLU A 513 -42.80 -23.00 11.91
CA GLU A 513 -44.03 -23.61 12.39
C GLU A 513 -44.37 -23.05 13.76
N GLN A 514 -45.45 -22.28 13.84
CA GLN A 514 -45.95 -21.78 15.09
C GLN A 514 -47.20 -22.57 15.48
N GLU A 515 -47.05 -23.44 16.48
CA GLU A 515 -48.19 -24.11 17.11
C GLU A 515 -48.84 -23.16 18.10
N SER A 516 -50.06 -22.71 17.79
CA SER A 516 -50.88 -21.93 18.70
C SER A 516 -51.96 -22.83 19.28
N ALA A 517 -51.85 -23.13 20.58
CA ALA A 517 -52.90 -23.82 21.32
C ALA A 517 -53.84 -22.79 21.95
N ALA A 518 -55.07 -22.73 21.48
CA ALA A 518 -56.12 -21.95 22.14
C ALA A 518 -56.93 -22.90 23.05
N SER A 519 -56.99 -22.57 24.35
CA SER A 519 -57.90 -23.23 25.30
C SER A 519 -59.13 -22.33 25.47
N GLU A 520 -60.26 -22.74 24.92
CA GLU A 520 -61.54 -22.06 25.13
C GLU A 520 -62.18 -22.59 26.42
N ILE A 521 -62.38 -21.72 27.41
CA ILE A 521 -63.04 -22.07 28.67
C ILE A 521 -64.48 -21.57 28.59
N GLU A 522 -65.42 -22.47 28.25
CA GLU A 522 -66.85 -22.16 28.36
C GLU A 522 -67.34 -22.29 29.81
N LEU A 523 -68.09 -21.27 30.26
CA LEU A 523 -68.53 -21.12 31.64
C LEU A 523 -69.69 -22.10 31.94
N GLY A 524 -69.39 -23.31 32.43
CA GLY A 524 -70.42 -24.17 33.02
C GLY A 524 -70.12 -25.67 33.09
N GLU A 525 -69.26 -26.21 32.22
CA GLU A 525 -68.91 -27.63 32.24
C GLU A 525 -67.50 -27.81 31.66
N THR A 526 -66.60 -28.42 32.42
CA THR A 526 -65.16 -28.46 32.10
C THR A 526 -64.88 -29.52 31.03
N ILE A 527 -65.06 -29.17 29.75
CA ILE A 527 -64.59 -29.97 28.62
C ILE A 527 -63.32 -29.31 28.09
N ASP A 528 -62.17 -29.89 28.41
CA ASP A 528 -60.86 -29.40 27.98
C ASP A 528 -60.61 -29.80 26.52
N ARG A 529 -61.15 -29.02 25.57
CA ARG A 529 -60.85 -29.19 24.14
C ARG A 529 -59.67 -28.31 23.77
N LYS A 530 -58.48 -28.91 23.75
CA LYS A 530 -57.27 -28.27 23.24
C LYS A 530 -57.27 -28.28 21.71
N GLN A 531 -57.69 -27.18 21.09
CA GLN A 531 -57.56 -27.00 19.65
C GLN A 531 -56.17 -26.44 19.35
N VAL A 532 -55.32 -27.24 18.72
CA VAL A 532 -53.98 -26.84 18.28
C VAL A 532 -54.09 -26.41 16.82
N THR A 533 -53.97 -25.11 16.55
CA THR A 533 -53.85 -24.59 15.20
C THR A 533 -52.37 -24.43 14.88
N ARG A 534 -51.88 -25.19 13.90
CA ARG A 534 -50.50 -25.07 13.40
C ARG A 534 -50.52 -24.11 12.22
N THR A 535 -49.95 -22.92 12.41
CA THR A 535 -49.76 -21.96 11.33
C THR A 535 -48.33 -22.09 10.82
N GLN A 536 -48.16 -22.38 9.53
CA GLN A 536 -46.85 -22.37 8.89
C GLN A 536 -46.65 -21.01 8.22
N THR A 537 -45.63 -20.27 8.67
CA THR A 537 -45.22 -19.02 8.02
C THR A 537 -43.88 -19.27 7.35
N THR A 538 -43.81 -19.01 6.04
CA THR A 538 -42.53 -19.09 5.30
C THR A 538 -41.88 -17.71 5.31
N GLU A 539 -40.73 -17.59 5.95
CA GLU A 539 -39.90 -16.39 5.92
C GLU A 539 -38.66 -16.65 5.05
N PHE A 540 -38.31 -15.74 4.16
CA PHE A 540 -37.07 -15.85 3.39
C PHE A 540 -35.92 -15.27 4.19
N VAL A 541 -34.92 -16.10 4.48
CA VAL A 541 -33.69 -15.67 5.17
C VAL A 541 -32.56 -15.68 4.17
N THR A 542 -31.92 -14.52 3.97
CA THR A 542 -30.72 -14.38 3.16
C THR A 542 -29.55 -15.06 3.85
N ARG A 543 -28.91 -16.02 3.17
CA ARG A 543 -27.69 -16.69 3.63
C ARG A 543 -26.59 -16.52 2.60
N LEU A 544 -25.37 -16.24 3.07
CA LEU A 544 -24.19 -16.29 2.22
C LEU A 544 -23.86 -17.76 1.92
N ALA A 545 -23.76 -18.11 0.65
CA ALA A 545 -23.44 -19.47 0.22
C ALA A 545 -22.42 -19.44 -0.93
N THR A 546 -21.52 -20.43 -0.92
CA THR A 546 -20.58 -20.66 -2.01
C THR A 546 -21.32 -21.34 -3.15
N VAL A 547 -21.42 -20.66 -4.29
CA VAL A 547 -22.01 -21.20 -5.51
C VAL A 547 -20.88 -21.55 -6.47
N CYS A 548 -20.76 -22.83 -6.79
CA CYS A 548 -19.75 -23.33 -7.71
C CYS A 548 -20.37 -23.82 -9.01
N VAL A 549 -19.71 -23.52 -10.14
CA VAL A 549 -19.94 -24.19 -11.42
C VAL A 549 -19.07 -25.44 -11.43
N VAL A 550 -19.71 -26.61 -11.48
CA VAL A 550 -19.04 -27.90 -11.48
C VAL A 550 -19.28 -28.59 -12.82
N ALA A 551 -18.21 -28.96 -13.52
CA ALA A 551 -18.31 -29.79 -14.71
C ALA A 551 -18.49 -31.26 -14.30
N VAL A 552 -19.53 -31.90 -14.83
CA VAL A 552 -19.84 -33.31 -14.60
C VAL A 552 -20.05 -34.03 -15.94
N PRO A 553 -19.82 -35.34 -16.04
CA PRO A 553 -20.21 -36.12 -17.22
C PRO A 553 -21.70 -35.94 -17.52
N ALA A 554 -22.06 -35.76 -18.79
CA ALA A 554 -23.45 -35.44 -19.16
C ALA A 554 -24.43 -36.55 -18.75
N GLU A 555 -23.99 -37.80 -18.74
CA GLU A 555 -24.75 -38.97 -18.30
C GLU A 555 -25.12 -38.96 -16.81
N SER A 556 -24.40 -38.21 -15.97
CA SER A 556 -24.62 -38.17 -14.53
C SER A 556 -25.54 -37.02 -14.08
N VAL A 557 -25.84 -36.08 -14.98
CA VAL A 557 -26.74 -34.94 -14.69
C VAL A 557 -28.11 -35.39 -14.17
N PRO A 558 -28.78 -36.42 -14.73
CA PRO A 558 -30.07 -36.88 -14.22
C PRO A 558 -30.00 -37.36 -12.76
N ALA A 559 -28.98 -38.15 -12.40
CA ALA A 559 -28.80 -38.67 -11.04
C ALA A 559 -28.54 -37.55 -10.02
N ILE A 560 -27.74 -36.55 -10.38
CA ILE A 560 -27.50 -35.37 -9.53
C ILE A 560 -28.79 -34.55 -9.38
N THR A 561 -29.50 -34.32 -10.49
CA THR A 561 -30.74 -33.53 -10.49
C THR A 561 -31.81 -34.21 -9.64
N GLU A 562 -31.95 -35.52 -9.75
CA GLU A 562 -32.84 -36.33 -8.91
C GLU A 562 -32.48 -36.22 -7.44
N ALA A 563 -31.20 -36.36 -7.08
CA ALA A 563 -30.73 -36.22 -5.71
C ALA A 563 -30.99 -34.82 -5.13
N LEU A 564 -30.86 -33.76 -5.95
CA LEU A 564 -31.14 -32.38 -5.54
C LEU A 564 -32.65 -32.08 -5.45
N ALA A 565 -33.46 -32.64 -6.34
CA ALA A 565 -34.91 -32.39 -6.42
C ALA A 565 -35.69 -32.98 -5.23
N VAL A 566 -35.22 -34.10 -4.66
CA VAL A 566 -35.81 -34.71 -3.45
C VAL A 566 -35.88 -33.70 -2.29
N ARG A 567 -35.02 -32.68 -2.30
CA ARG A 567 -34.97 -31.66 -1.25
C ARG A 567 -35.92 -30.48 -1.47
N SER A 568 -36.27 -30.14 -2.71
CA SER A 568 -37.04 -28.92 -3.03
C SER A 568 -38.56 -29.10 -2.96
N VAL A 569 -39.08 -30.32 -3.14
CA VAL A 569 -40.53 -30.58 -3.24
C VAL A 569 -41.28 -30.44 -1.90
N ARG A 570 -40.56 -30.36 -0.76
CA ARG A 570 -41.19 -30.30 0.57
C ARG A 570 -41.59 -28.92 1.08
N ALA A 571 -41.26 -27.83 0.38
CA ALA A 571 -41.59 -26.48 0.84
C ALA A 571 -42.98 -25.96 0.39
N GLY A 572 -43.77 -26.73 -0.37
CA GLY A 572 -44.96 -26.18 -1.06
C GLY A 572 -46.30 -26.91 -0.88
N ASP A 573 -46.34 -28.23 -0.85
CA ASP A 573 -47.61 -28.96 -1.09
C ASP A 573 -47.98 -29.90 0.06
N SER A 574 -48.60 -29.36 1.10
CA SER A 574 -49.48 -30.12 1.99
C SER A 574 -50.81 -29.40 2.17
N GLU A 575 -51.56 -29.23 1.07
CA GLU A 575 -53.00 -28.97 1.14
C GLU A 575 -53.69 -30.24 1.66
N VAL A 576 -53.97 -30.27 2.96
CA VAL A 576 -54.92 -31.23 3.53
C VAL A 576 -56.30 -30.82 3.03
N GLU A 577 -56.75 -31.42 1.92
CA GLU A 577 -58.16 -31.38 1.50
C GLU A 577 -59.00 -32.01 2.61
N GLY A 578 -59.50 -31.18 3.51
CA GLY A 578 -60.52 -31.54 4.50
C GLY A 578 -61.84 -31.83 3.80
N ARG A 579 -62.00 -33.04 3.28
CA ARG A 579 -63.29 -33.55 2.79
C ARG A 579 -64.19 -33.82 3.99
N ASN A 580 -65.01 -32.83 4.31
CA ASN A 580 -65.93 -32.86 5.44
C ASN A 580 -67.21 -33.63 5.07
N ASP A 581 -67.13 -34.95 5.08
CA ASP A 581 -68.30 -35.81 4.86
C ASP A 581 -69.06 -35.99 6.19
N GLY A 582 -70.08 -35.14 6.38
CA GLY A 582 -71.01 -35.24 7.50
C GLY A 582 -71.83 -36.53 7.44
N ARG A 583 -71.54 -37.48 8.32
CA ARG A 583 -72.47 -38.53 8.72
C ARG A 583 -72.37 -38.79 10.21
N SER A 584 -73.44 -38.42 10.93
CA SER A 584 -73.68 -38.88 12.28
C SER A 584 -74.14 -40.34 12.25
N SER A 585 -73.43 -41.21 12.97
CA SER A 585 -74.02 -42.43 13.51
C SER A 585 -73.45 -42.68 14.90
N THR A 586 -74.38 -42.74 15.84
CA THR A 586 -74.25 -43.08 17.25
C THR A 586 -73.75 -44.50 17.48
N ASN A 587 -72.92 -44.64 18.52
CA ASN A 587 -72.61 -45.83 19.34
C ASN A 587 -71.60 -46.84 18.77
N ASP A 588 -70.39 -46.83 19.33
CA ASP A 588 -69.73 -47.97 19.99
C ASP A 588 -68.42 -47.50 20.68
N PRO A 589 -68.13 -47.88 21.94
CA PRO A 589 -66.86 -47.58 22.61
C PRO A 589 -65.97 -48.82 22.67
N GLU A 590 -65.27 -49.14 21.59
CA GLU A 590 -64.07 -49.97 21.65
C GLU A 590 -62.94 -49.25 20.91
N GLY A 591 -61.92 -48.89 21.69
CA GLY A 591 -60.77 -48.13 21.21
C GLY A 591 -59.85 -49.00 20.38
N GLU A 592 -59.95 -48.86 19.07
CA GLU A 592 -58.92 -49.25 18.12
C GLU A 592 -58.20 -47.97 17.68
N THR A 593 -57.06 -47.70 18.30
CA THR A 593 -56.15 -46.63 17.87
C THR A 593 -55.58 -47.02 16.52
N ASP A 594 -56.11 -46.45 15.45
CA ASP A 594 -55.47 -46.46 14.14
C ASP A 594 -54.02 -45.96 14.33
N PRO A 595 -52.99 -46.75 13.96
CA PRO A 595 -51.63 -46.26 14.03
C PRO A 595 -51.51 -45.13 13.01
N VAL A 596 -51.35 -43.90 13.53
CA VAL A 596 -50.96 -42.73 12.77
C VAL A 596 -49.74 -43.14 11.93
N ARG A 597 -49.93 -43.27 10.61
CA ARG A 597 -48.82 -43.45 9.66
C ARG A 597 -48.05 -42.14 9.66
N VAL A 598 -47.09 -42.03 10.56
CA VAL A 598 -46.04 -41.02 10.50
C VAL A 598 -45.26 -41.32 9.21
N ALA A 599 -45.45 -40.48 8.19
CA ALA A 599 -44.57 -40.49 7.03
C ALA A 599 -43.19 -40.06 7.56
N GLU A 600 -42.30 -41.03 7.79
CA GLU A 600 -40.96 -40.73 8.27
C GLU A 600 -40.14 -40.09 7.15
N ASP A 601 -39.73 -38.86 7.42
CA ASP A 601 -39.04 -37.96 6.51
C ASP A 601 -37.54 -38.28 6.46
N HIS A 602 -37.06 -38.84 5.35
CA HIS A 602 -35.63 -39.13 5.16
C HIS A 602 -34.99 -38.07 4.24
N GLU A 603 -34.18 -37.18 4.81
CA GLU A 603 -33.41 -36.18 4.05
C GLU A 603 -32.20 -36.83 3.38
N VAL A 604 -32.07 -36.69 2.05
CA VAL A 604 -30.86 -37.11 1.32
C VAL A 604 -29.82 -36.00 1.44
N ALA A 605 -28.65 -36.30 1.98
CA ALA A 605 -27.54 -35.36 2.08
C ALA A 605 -26.53 -35.63 0.95
N ILE A 606 -26.15 -34.59 0.21
CA ILE A 606 -25.11 -34.67 -0.83
C ILE A 606 -23.82 -34.06 -0.28
N PHE A 607 -22.70 -34.77 -0.51
CA PHE A 607 -21.36 -34.38 -0.09
C PHE A 607 -20.45 -34.24 -1.31
N ALA A 608 -19.62 -33.19 -1.30
CA ALA A 608 -18.47 -33.06 -2.18
C ALA A 608 -17.24 -33.62 -1.46
N VAL A 609 -16.63 -34.67 -2.02
CA VAL A 609 -15.45 -35.32 -1.45
C VAL A 609 -14.24 -34.97 -2.29
N LEU A 610 -13.26 -34.30 -1.70
CA LEU A 610 -11.99 -33.97 -2.35
C LEU A 610 -11.19 -35.25 -2.63
N ARG A 611 -10.76 -35.44 -3.88
CA ARG A 611 -9.88 -36.55 -4.24
C ARG A 611 -8.44 -36.10 -4.07
N SER A 612 -7.76 -36.59 -3.03
CA SER A 612 -6.34 -36.30 -2.85
C SER A 612 -5.50 -37.04 -3.89
N GLY A 613 -4.71 -36.28 -4.65
CA GLY A 613 -3.77 -36.81 -5.65
C GLY A 613 -4.25 -36.75 -7.10
N ASN A 614 -3.29 -36.49 -7.99
CA ASN A 614 -3.48 -36.54 -9.43
C ASN A 614 -2.94 -37.89 -9.96
N PRO A 615 -3.76 -38.95 -10.11
CA PRO A 615 -3.32 -40.11 -10.87
C PRO A 615 -3.59 -39.84 -12.35
N GLU A 616 -2.55 -39.58 -13.13
CA GLU A 616 -2.53 -40.19 -14.45
C GLU A 616 -2.46 -41.71 -14.23
N PRO A 617 -3.43 -42.50 -14.71
CA PRO A 617 -3.39 -43.94 -14.51
C PRO A 617 -2.33 -44.56 -15.44
N PRO A 618 -1.47 -45.48 -14.95
CA PRO A 618 -0.85 -46.44 -15.86
C PRO A 618 -1.96 -47.27 -16.52
N SER A 619 -1.74 -47.66 -17.78
CA SER A 619 -2.63 -48.53 -18.54
C SER A 619 -2.99 -49.79 -17.71
N ARG A 620 -4.29 -50.01 -17.58
CA ARG A 620 -4.95 -51.08 -16.80
C ARG A 620 -4.40 -52.49 -17.12
N PRO A 621 -4.20 -53.32 -16.08
CA PRO A 621 -4.62 -54.72 -16.11
C PRO A 621 -5.73 -54.99 -15.08
N ASP A 622 -6.53 -56.02 -15.36
CA ASP A 622 -7.87 -56.29 -14.84
C ASP A 622 -8.01 -56.51 -13.32
N GLY A 623 -9.21 -56.23 -12.78
CA GLY A 623 -9.81 -57.17 -11.82
C GLY A 623 -10.56 -56.67 -10.59
N ILE A 624 -10.50 -55.38 -10.21
CA ILE A 624 -11.25 -54.90 -9.03
C ILE A 624 -12.16 -53.73 -9.42
N PRO A 625 -13.50 -53.84 -9.30
CA PRO A 625 -14.39 -52.74 -9.62
C PRO A 625 -14.26 -51.64 -8.55
N ALA A 626 -14.24 -50.38 -8.98
CA ALA A 626 -13.99 -49.21 -8.13
C ALA A 626 -14.92 -49.14 -6.90
N LYS A 627 -16.15 -49.64 -7.03
CA LYS A 627 -17.13 -49.75 -5.94
C LYS A 627 -16.61 -50.53 -4.72
N ASP A 628 -15.75 -51.54 -4.90
CA ASP A 628 -15.28 -52.40 -3.81
C ASP A 628 -14.11 -51.75 -3.05
N ILE A 629 -13.30 -50.92 -3.74
CA ILE A 629 -12.23 -50.12 -3.13
C ILE A 629 -12.84 -48.91 -2.40
N VAL A 630 -13.85 -48.27 -3.01
CA VAL A 630 -14.60 -47.16 -2.41
C VAL A 630 -15.46 -47.63 -1.23
N ALA A 631 -16.04 -48.83 -1.26
CA ALA A 631 -16.73 -49.40 -0.10
C ALA A 631 -15.76 -49.73 1.05
N GLN A 632 -14.53 -50.18 0.75
CA GLN A 632 -13.55 -50.54 1.78
C GLN A 632 -12.83 -49.32 2.38
N TRP A 633 -12.61 -48.27 1.61
CA TRP A 633 -12.04 -46.99 2.08
C TRP A 633 -13.12 -46.08 2.66
N GLY A 634 -14.29 -46.05 2.02
CA GLY A 634 -15.47 -45.31 2.44
C GLY A 634 -16.08 -45.84 3.73
N SER A 635 -16.07 -47.15 4.02
CA SER A 635 -16.55 -47.65 5.33
C SER A 635 -15.66 -47.23 6.49
N ARG A 636 -14.34 -47.28 6.35
CA ARG A 636 -13.41 -46.84 7.41
C ARG A 636 -13.43 -45.32 7.61
N TRP A 637 -13.62 -44.56 6.54
CA TRP A 637 -13.68 -43.10 6.60
C TRP A 637 -15.07 -42.62 7.05
N ALA A 638 -16.15 -43.22 6.54
CA ALA A 638 -17.53 -42.93 6.96
C ALA A 638 -17.76 -43.33 8.41
N ASP A 639 -17.26 -44.46 8.91
CA ASP A 639 -17.42 -44.81 10.34
C ASP A 639 -16.71 -43.79 11.25
N ARG A 640 -15.50 -43.34 10.90
CA ARG A 640 -14.78 -42.32 11.69
C ARG A 640 -15.36 -40.92 11.52
N PHE A 641 -15.81 -40.57 10.32
CA PHE A 641 -16.45 -39.30 10.01
C PHE A 641 -17.83 -39.20 10.68
N LEU A 642 -18.62 -40.27 10.68
CA LEU A 642 -19.90 -40.36 11.39
C LEU A 642 -19.71 -40.39 12.90
N GLN A 643 -18.66 -41.02 13.44
CA GLN A 643 -18.32 -40.94 14.87
C GLN A 643 -17.91 -39.52 15.30
N PHE A 644 -17.11 -38.83 14.49
CA PHE A 644 -16.77 -37.42 14.71
C PHE A 644 -18.03 -36.53 14.61
N PHE A 645 -18.90 -36.79 13.63
CA PHE A 645 -20.13 -36.02 13.42
C PHE A 645 -21.18 -36.25 14.51
N SER A 646 -21.34 -37.48 15.01
CA SER A 646 -22.23 -37.77 16.15
C SER A 646 -21.74 -37.12 17.44
N ALA A 647 -20.44 -36.83 17.57
CA ALA A 647 -19.89 -36.09 18.69
C ALA A 647 -20.15 -34.58 18.55
N VAL A 648 -20.08 -34.03 17.33
CA VAL A 648 -20.31 -32.60 17.04
C VAL A 648 -21.80 -32.23 17.03
N GLN A 649 -22.70 -33.12 16.58
CA GLN A 649 -24.14 -32.87 16.58
C GLN A 649 -24.78 -32.87 17.99
N ARG A 650 -24.09 -33.42 19.01
CA ARG A 650 -24.64 -33.57 20.36
C ARG A 650 -24.63 -32.29 21.20
N ASP A 651 -23.84 -31.25 20.88
CA ASP A 651 -23.66 -30.08 21.77
C ASP A 651 -23.53 -28.74 21.01
N THR A 652 -24.34 -27.74 21.40
CA THR A 652 -24.57 -26.45 20.71
C THR A 652 -23.71 -25.26 21.18
N SER A 653 -22.53 -25.45 21.76
CA SER A 653 -21.68 -24.31 22.17
C SER A 653 -20.18 -24.50 21.93
N VAL A 654 -19.75 -24.20 20.70
CA VAL A 654 -18.36 -23.84 20.42
C VAL A 654 -18.25 -22.31 20.53
N HIS A 655 -17.32 -21.82 21.35
CA HIS A 655 -17.08 -20.40 21.53
C HIS A 655 -15.64 -20.05 21.11
N GLU A 656 -15.52 -19.06 20.24
CA GLU A 656 -14.25 -18.42 19.89
C GLU A 656 -13.95 -17.33 20.92
N VAL A 657 -12.77 -17.39 21.55
CA VAL A 657 -12.39 -16.42 22.58
C VAL A 657 -11.04 -15.80 22.22
N GLU A 658 -11.08 -14.57 21.70
CA GLU A 658 -9.88 -13.79 21.41
C GLU A 658 -9.28 -13.20 22.69
N HIS A 659 -8.00 -13.48 22.94
CA HIS A 659 -7.24 -12.82 24.00
C HIS A 659 -6.20 -11.87 23.40
N ILE A 660 -6.38 -10.57 23.62
CA ILE A 660 -5.42 -9.54 23.20
C ILE A 660 -4.44 -9.30 24.36
N ARG A 661 -3.16 -9.61 24.15
CA ARG A 661 -2.10 -9.35 25.13
C ARG A 661 -0.86 -8.76 24.42
N GLY A 662 -0.82 -7.44 24.33
CA GLY A 662 0.20 -6.72 23.56
C GLY A 662 -0.12 -6.70 22.06
N ASP A 663 0.91 -6.67 21.21
CA ASP A 663 0.78 -6.56 19.74
C ASP A 663 0.45 -7.89 19.03
N ALA A 664 0.11 -8.95 19.78
CA ALA A 664 -0.26 -10.26 19.24
C ALA A 664 -1.68 -10.67 19.67
N VAL A 665 -2.44 -11.20 18.71
CA VAL A 665 -3.77 -11.80 18.92
C VAL A 665 -3.59 -13.31 18.92
N ASN A 666 -3.95 -13.96 20.03
CA ASN A 666 -4.06 -15.42 20.09
C ASN A 666 -5.54 -15.81 20.12
N VAL A 667 -5.93 -16.66 19.17
CA VAL A 667 -7.28 -17.24 19.09
C VAL A 667 -7.22 -18.64 19.70
N GLU A 668 -8.04 -18.90 20.72
CA GLU A 668 -8.12 -20.21 21.37
C GLU A 668 -9.56 -20.73 21.24
N TYR A 669 -9.72 -21.97 20.78
CA TYR A 669 -11.02 -22.60 20.58
C TYR A 669 -11.43 -23.41 21.81
N TRP A 670 -12.63 -23.10 22.32
CA TRP A 670 -13.15 -23.68 23.57
C TRP A 670 -14.38 -24.55 23.27
N VAL A 671 -14.35 -25.76 23.83
CA VAL A 671 -15.47 -26.73 23.76
C VAL A 671 -15.80 -27.16 25.19
N ASN A 672 -17.03 -26.91 25.65
CA ASN A 672 -17.50 -27.21 27.00
C ASN A 672 -16.62 -26.62 28.14
N GLY A 673 -16.18 -25.37 27.96
CA GLY A 673 -15.43 -24.65 29.00
C GLY A 673 -14.01 -25.18 29.23
N LYS A 674 -13.45 -25.91 28.27
CA LYS A 674 -12.03 -26.32 28.25
C LYS A 674 -11.40 -25.99 26.88
N PRO A 675 -10.13 -25.55 26.86
CA PRO A 675 -9.43 -25.34 25.61
C PRO A 675 -9.14 -26.70 24.94
N LEU A 676 -9.15 -26.72 23.61
CA LEU A 676 -9.05 -27.94 22.80
C LEU A 676 -7.80 -28.78 23.13
N ASN A 677 -6.72 -28.14 23.56
CA ASN A 677 -5.45 -28.73 23.99
C ASN A 677 -5.51 -29.47 25.36
N ALA A 678 -6.63 -29.39 26.10
CA ALA A 678 -6.79 -30.03 27.42
C ALA A 678 -7.52 -31.39 27.36
N TRP A 679 -7.75 -31.94 26.16
CA TRP A 679 -8.41 -33.23 25.96
C TRP A 679 -7.39 -34.39 26.05
N PRO A 680 -7.81 -35.58 26.54
CA PRO A 680 -6.89 -36.69 26.78
C PRO A 680 -6.19 -37.18 25.50
N GLU A 681 -4.91 -37.55 25.62
CA GLU A 681 -3.93 -37.89 24.57
C GLU A 681 -4.29 -39.06 23.62
N GLY A 682 -5.53 -39.56 23.61
CA GLY A 682 -5.96 -40.66 22.72
C GLY A 682 -6.81 -40.25 21.51
N LEU A 683 -7.27 -38.99 21.43
CA LEU A 683 -8.14 -38.50 20.35
C LEU A 683 -7.37 -37.77 19.22
N ILE A 684 -6.10 -37.44 19.45
CA ILE A 684 -5.27 -36.55 18.62
C ILE A 684 -3.96 -37.25 18.23
N GLU A 685 -4.03 -38.53 17.87
CA GLU A 685 -2.90 -39.23 17.27
C GLU A 685 -3.16 -39.47 15.77
N ASP A 686 -3.04 -38.39 14.99
CA ASP A 686 -2.58 -38.49 13.61
C ASP A 686 -1.90 -37.17 13.23
N ALA A 687 -0.58 -37.23 13.03
CA ALA A 687 0.29 -36.09 12.75
C ALA A 687 -0.07 -35.33 11.46
N ALA A 688 -0.94 -35.89 10.61
CA ALA A 688 -1.40 -35.24 9.38
C ALA A 688 -2.42 -34.12 9.61
N LEU A 689 -3.13 -34.10 10.76
CA LEU A 689 -4.13 -33.06 11.05
C LEU A 689 -3.51 -31.78 11.63
N MET A 690 -2.38 -31.89 12.33
CA MET A 690 -1.70 -30.75 12.97
C MET A 690 -0.78 -29.99 12.00
N ASP A 691 -0.30 -30.63 10.92
CA ASP A 691 0.49 -29.99 9.86
C ASP A 691 -0.36 -29.02 8.99
N VAL A 692 -1.68 -29.21 8.95
CA VAL A 692 -2.62 -28.33 8.23
C VAL A 692 -2.99 -27.08 9.04
N LEU A 693 -2.73 -27.08 10.35
CA LEU A 693 -3.13 -25.99 11.26
C LEU A 693 -1.95 -25.16 11.81
N SER A 694 -0.71 -25.48 11.41
CA SER A 694 0.49 -24.79 11.90
C SER A 694 1.15 -23.98 10.78
N ASP A 695 0.68 -22.75 10.59
CA ASP A 695 1.27 -21.81 9.63
C ASP A 695 2.42 -21.01 10.30
N GLU A 696 3.55 -21.67 10.56
CA GLU A 696 4.83 -21.00 10.84
C GLU A 696 6.00 -21.68 10.09
N PRO A 697 6.78 -20.93 9.28
CA PRO A 697 7.95 -21.48 8.61
C PRO A 697 9.12 -21.64 9.58
N GLY A 698 9.35 -22.87 10.04
CA GLY A 698 10.51 -23.27 10.83
C GLY A 698 11.82 -23.15 10.05
N ASN A 699 12.51 -22.02 10.17
CA ASN A 699 13.88 -21.82 9.70
C ASN A 699 14.88 -22.26 10.79
N THR A 700 15.31 -23.53 10.80
CA THR A 700 16.65 -23.92 11.29
C THR A 700 16.99 -25.37 10.90
N PRO A 701 18.16 -25.64 10.29
CA PRO A 701 18.61 -27.02 10.06
C PRO A 701 19.09 -27.67 11.36
N PRO A 702 18.89 -28.99 11.56
CA PRO A 702 19.27 -29.67 12.79
C PRO A 702 20.79 -29.78 12.93
N THR A 703 21.31 -29.29 14.06
CA THR A 703 22.69 -29.50 14.49
C THR A 703 22.88 -30.96 14.98
N PRO A 704 23.99 -31.65 14.61
CA PRO A 704 24.23 -33.01 15.07
C PRO A 704 24.58 -33.03 16.56
N ARG A 705 23.91 -33.89 17.33
CA ARG A 705 24.24 -34.15 18.74
C ARG A 705 25.61 -34.87 18.84
N PRO A 706 26.46 -34.51 19.81
CA PRO A 706 27.70 -35.24 20.05
C PRO A 706 27.38 -36.61 20.70
N GLN A 707 27.98 -37.66 20.16
CA GLN A 707 28.13 -38.93 20.85
C GLN A 707 28.90 -38.71 22.15
N ARG A 708 28.39 -39.28 23.24
CA ARG A 708 29.13 -39.48 24.49
C ARG A 708 29.48 -40.95 24.60
N ASP A 709 30.76 -41.21 24.86
CA ASP A 709 31.29 -42.47 25.38
C ASP A 709 30.63 -42.87 26.71
#